data_AF-A0A5K3F9A0-F1
#
_entry.id   AF-A0A5K3F9A0-F1
#
_cell.length_a   1.000
_cell.length_b   1.000
_cell.length_c   1.000
_cell.angle_alpha   90.00
_cell.angle_beta   90.00
_cell.angle_gamma   90.00
#
_symmetry.space_group_name_H-M   'P 1'
#
loop_
_entity.id
_entity.type
_entity.pdbx_description
1 polymer ?
#
loop_
_entity_poly.entity_id
_entity_poly.type
_entity_poly.pdbx_seq_one_letter_code
_entity_poly.pdbx_strand_id
1 'polypeptide(L)'
;MDVKLAILDTLGNLSLHNADNSTVFPDVLKSLIDIFTSEVNEDIIESVLIQLGMWIKRPKCVLPEKAQATIRDKLFAAKTSHRVKMAIFRCIEEVLRSGGKLSKTYIPLLATMAQGAKTEVPTSPLVSQAVAAASLWLMNVSQPGKAPECMWAVLSGLKADGKPANEKESLPMWLSDRFLLTASSDVHSYLVNCIHLLLTNHPNELSRHQRSVFYRSLILVWLYTESVNVVSDIRCCLLLHLAREGKQTRTLGQALIEDHLNALVQESLIKTASGTPDLLVSASANVARFGQRLVRLVETICRGASASSSQVSNPSIGGSRLAASSINLPKLEALSSRQRTSLFSAALYALSHPASVAHINSAWLNLIRILNLPQHADVEPTFTEDESAPVFEKVVDTLVKLPKLDVAHRLMLQRLLQWAPVKAGSCLARKLHSDLLKPEYLDVTLDEVGIMLTPPGLLHNQALLASLPRYQMNKTNVKRESKLYSHEIEMEILEAQAAKKRQKQTTADGEQSFLESIAPQLTVKQLELVKAEMEKEEVIRLRIAKLYAVGSHKMDLLTILHDTLLRCSNVEGIQLAFLQRNSFALCDLTTRLLACPLLSPLAIGAHSRLARLIAEVAMRASVVDRTELCRKAFLFAAWSIRILGPARVCLEEKPPVASFCQTSSVDEQSVRAENAAWNAFSRIGDIKDQTELVLESLLSDLPSATVSSALLISAAVPMFIRILHNNTLFTSVENEEKKWADVYIFSKFIAALKKQVAFHDSVGKSSESYESVCASLQFQRIYEFSLDLIDEIGQALESSLVGEDSGLSASICELLQSTTQLHTEYFLHILESGHTQKDSLLVACTPTIYTLLERLVSFTPLTRATAMTV
;
A
#
# COMPACT_ATOMS: atom_id res chain seq x y z
N MET A 1 -35.56 -37.48 33.49
CA MET A 1 -34.17 -37.06 33.20
C MET A 1 -34.04 -35.55 33.34
N ASP A 2 -34.89 -34.79 32.66
CA ASP A 2 -34.92 -33.32 32.69
C ASP A 2 -35.06 -32.71 34.09
N VAL A 3 -35.89 -33.30 34.95
CA VAL A 3 -36.04 -32.84 36.35
C VAL A 3 -34.72 -33.00 37.14
N LYS A 4 -33.97 -34.10 36.94
CA LYS A 4 -32.67 -34.30 37.61
C LYS A 4 -31.64 -33.29 37.11
N LEU A 5 -31.60 -33.03 35.80
CA LEU A 5 -30.70 -32.05 35.20
C LEU A 5 -31.02 -30.62 35.67
N ALA A 6 -32.30 -30.25 35.73
CA ALA A 6 -32.74 -28.95 36.28
C ALA A 6 -32.38 -28.79 37.77
N ILE A 7 -32.52 -29.85 38.58
CA ILE A 7 -32.10 -29.85 39.99
C ILE A 7 -30.58 -29.68 40.09
N LEU A 8 -29.79 -30.35 39.25
CA LEU A 8 -28.34 -30.19 39.22
C LEU A 8 -27.93 -28.76 38.82
N ASP A 9 -28.56 -28.19 37.79
CA ASP A 9 -28.26 -26.81 37.36
C ASP A 9 -28.62 -25.78 38.43
N THR A 10 -29.76 -25.95 39.12
CA THR A 10 -30.12 -25.09 40.26
C THR A 10 -29.12 -25.23 41.41
N LEU A 11 -28.70 -26.46 41.74
CA LEU A 11 -27.61 -26.72 42.70
C LEU A 11 -26.29 -26.03 42.30
N GLY A 12 -25.98 -26.00 41.01
CA GLY A 12 -24.87 -25.24 40.46
C GLY A 12 -24.96 -23.75 40.69
N ASN A 13 -26.09 -23.16 40.31
CA ASN A 13 -26.32 -21.71 40.40
C ASN A 13 -26.30 -21.22 41.85
N LEU A 14 -26.70 -22.06 42.82
CA LEU A 14 -26.55 -21.75 44.25
C LEU A 14 -25.09 -21.51 44.66
N SER A 15 -24.11 -22.06 43.93
CA SER A 15 -22.69 -21.80 44.17
C SER A 15 -22.27 -20.36 43.82
N LEU A 16 -23.03 -19.66 42.95
CA LEU A 16 -22.75 -18.28 42.50
C LEU A 16 -23.25 -17.21 43.47
N HIS A 17 -24.15 -17.56 44.40
CA HIS A 17 -24.65 -16.61 45.40
C HIS A 17 -23.65 -16.42 46.55
N ASN A 18 -23.29 -15.15 46.81
CA ASN A 18 -22.35 -14.71 47.86
C ASN A 18 -22.86 -14.86 49.30
N ALA A 19 -24.04 -15.45 49.52
CA ALA A 19 -24.50 -15.77 50.87
C ALA A 19 -23.55 -16.81 51.50
N ASP A 20 -23.40 -16.77 52.83
CA ASP A 20 -22.62 -17.69 53.66
C ASP A 20 -23.12 -19.15 53.58
N ASN A 21 -23.08 -19.75 52.39
CA ASN A 21 -23.44 -21.14 52.12
C ASN A 21 -22.32 -22.12 52.56
N SER A 22 -21.42 -21.70 53.45
CA SER A 22 -20.32 -22.52 53.98
C SER A 22 -20.83 -23.74 54.75
N THR A 23 -22.05 -23.66 55.29
CA THR A 23 -22.73 -24.73 56.04
C THR A 23 -23.28 -25.85 55.14
N VAL A 24 -23.82 -25.52 53.96
CA VAL A 24 -24.45 -26.47 53.02
C VAL A 24 -23.42 -27.10 52.07
N PHE A 25 -22.24 -26.49 51.98
CA PHE A 25 -21.16 -26.88 51.08
C PHE A 25 -20.72 -28.36 51.21
N PRO A 26 -20.43 -28.91 52.40
CA PRO A 26 -19.92 -30.27 52.54
C PRO A 26 -20.95 -31.33 52.09
N ASP A 27 -22.22 -31.08 52.38
CA ASP A 27 -23.33 -31.99 52.05
C ASP A 27 -23.62 -32.01 50.55
N VAL A 28 -23.54 -30.84 49.89
CA VAL A 28 -23.65 -30.74 48.42
C VAL A 28 -22.48 -31.44 47.74
N LEU A 29 -21.25 -31.23 48.23
CA LEU A 29 -20.06 -31.88 47.68
C LEU A 29 -20.15 -33.41 47.80
N LYS A 30 -20.55 -33.91 48.97
CA LYS A 30 -20.75 -35.34 49.22
C LYS A 30 -21.82 -35.91 48.28
N SER A 31 -22.96 -35.22 48.15
CA SER A 31 -24.06 -35.66 47.28
C SER A 31 -23.65 -35.71 45.80
N LEU A 32 -22.92 -34.71 45.31
CA LEU A 32 -22.41 -34.70 43.94
C LEU A 32 -21.39 -35.84 43.70
N ILE A 33 -20.52 -36.12 44.66
CA ILE A 33 -19.55 -37.23 44.58
C ILE A 33 -20.28 -38.58 44.59
N ASP A 34 -21.28 -38.75 45.45
CA ASP A 34 -22.06 -39.98 45.52
C ASP A 34 -22.79 -40.23 44.19
N ILE A 35 -23.44 -39.21 43.62
CA ILE A 35 -24.08 -39.30 42.30
C ILE A 35 -23.05 -39.65 41.22
N PHE A 36 -21.88 -39.01 41.21
CA PHE A 36 -20.81 -39.32 40.25
C PHE A 36 -20.31 -40.77 40.35
N THR A 37 -20.28 -41.33 41.56
CA THR A 37 -19.85 -42.71 41.78
C THR A 37 -20.90 -43.73 41.37
N SER A 38 -22.19 -43.46 41.59
CA SER A 38 -23.28 -44.41 41.36
C SER A 38 -23.89 -44.35 39.97
N GLU A 39 -23.87 -43.19 39.33
CA GLU A 39 -24.60 -42.95 38.08
C GLU A 39 -23.84 -43.49 36.85
N VAL A 40 -24.59 -43.97 35.86
CA VAL A 40 -24.07 -44.53 34.60
C VAL A 40 -24.42 -43.63 33.40
N ASN A 41 -25.47 -42.81 33.52
CA ASN A 41 -25.90 -41.90 32.47
C ASN A 41 -24.88 -40.77 32.26
N GLU A 42 -24.35 -40.66 31.03
CA GLU A 42 -23.30 -39.70 30.70
C GLU A 42 -23.72 -38.23 30.82
N ASP A 43 -24.98 -37.89 30.52
CA ASP A 43 -25.49 -36.51 30.63
C ASP A 43 -25.57 -36.07 32.10
N ILE A 44 -26.00 -36.99 32.98
CA ILE A 44 -26.04 -36.73 34.42
C ILE A 44 -24.61 -36.62 34.98
N ILE A 45 -23.70 -37.52 34.58
CA ILE A 45 -22.30 -37.48 34.99
C ILE A 45 -21.64 -36.16 34.55
N GLU A 46 -21.86 -35.73 33.30
CA GLU A 46 -21.32 -34.47 32.80
C GLU A 46 -21.87 -33.27 33.57
N SER A 47 -23.19 -33.20 33.78
CA SER A 47 -23.81 -32.12 34.57
C SER A 47 -23.24 -32.10 35.98
N VAL A 48 -23.17 -33.25 36.67
CA VAL A 48 -22.58 -33.36 38.02
C VAL A 48 -21.14 -32.85 38.07
N LEU A 49 -20.30 -33.19 37.09
CA LEU A 49 -18.91 -32.71 37.03
C LEU A 49 -18.81 -31.20 36.79
N ILE A 50 -19.71 -30.62 35.97
CA ILE A 50 -19.80 -29.18 35.76
C ILE A 50 -20.19 -28.48 37.07
N GLN A 51 -21.24 -28.96 37.74
CA GLN A 51 -21.69 -28.40 39.01
C GLN A 51 -20.59 -28.51 40.07
N LEU A 52 -19.95 -29.68 40.17
CA LEU A 52 -18.84 -29.94 41.08
C LEU A 52 -17.70 -28.94 40.87
N GLY A 53 -17.33 -28.65 39.62
CA GLY A 53 -16.35 -27.63 39.28
C GLY A 53 -16.73 -26.23 39.80
N MET A 54 -17.99 -25.82 39.65
CA MET A 54 -18.45 -24.51 40.15
C MET A 54 -18.35 -24.38 41.68
N TRP A 55 -18.66 -25.44 42.40
CA TRP A 55 -18.50 -25.46 43.86
C TRP A 55 -17.02 -25.42 44.29
N ILE A 56 -16.13 -26.04 43.52
CA ILE A 56 -14.68 -26.08 43.80
C ILE A 56 -13.98 -24.73 43.62
N LYS A 57 -14.57 -23.78 42.87
CA LYS A 57 -14.04 -22.41 42.71
C LYS A 57 -13.93 -21.62 44.01
N ARG A 58 -14.63 -22.03 45.06
CA ARG A 58 -14.62 -21.33 46.35
C ARG A 58 -13.29 -21.54 47.08
N PRO A 59 -12.69 -20.49 47.68
CA PRO A 59 -11.39 -20.59 48.33
C PRO A 59 -11.42 -21.61 49.49
N LYS A 60 -10.38 -22.44 49.58
CA LYS A 60 -10.12 -23.49 50.60
C LYS A 60 -10.78 -24.87 50.38
N CYS A 61 -11.32 -25.19 49.19
CA CYS A 61 -11.83 -26.54 48.92
C CYS A 61 -10.74 -27.51 48.43
N VAL A 62 -10.64 -28.69 49.06
CA VAL A 62 -9.81 -29.81 48.60
C VAL A 62 -10.71 -30.98 48.24
N LEU A 63 -10.52 -31.56 47.05
CA LEU A 63 -11.30 -32.70 46.60
C LEU A 63 -11.02 -33.93 47.49
N PRO A 64 -12.03 -34.61 48.05
CA PRO A 64 -11.84 -35.80 48.91
C PRO A 64 -11.05 -36.92 48.21
N GLU A 65 -10.24 -37.67 48.96
CA GLU A 65 -9.40 -38.75 48.42
C GLU A 65 -10.21 -39.82 47.66
N LYS A 66 -11.40 -40.18 48.18
CA LYS A 66 -12.32 -41.11 47.53
C LYS A 66 -12.77 -40.60 46.16
N ALA A 67 -13.05 -39.29 46.05
CA ALA A 67 -13.42 -38.68 44.77
C ALA A 67 -12.21 -38.61 43.81
N GLN A 68 -11.01 -38.29 44.31
CA GLN A 68 -9.79 -38.34 43.52
C GLN A 68 -9.48 -39.75 42.99
N ALA A 69 -9.75 -40.80 43.77
CA ALA A 69 -9.57 -42.18 43.32
C ALA A 69 -10.59 -42.55 42.23
N THR A 70 -11.87 -42.27 42.43
CA THR A 70 -12.92 -42.54 41.43
C THR A 70 -12.69 -41.78 40.12
N ILE A 71 -12.29 -40.50 40.21
CA ILE A 71 -11.96 -39.68 39.04
C ILE A 71 -10.79 -40.29 38.27
N ARG A 72 -9.74 -40.72 38.96
CA ARG A 72 -8.57 -41.36 38.35
C ARG A 72 -9.00 -42.62 37.59
N ASP A 73 -9.75 -43.49 38.26
CA ASP A 73 -10.10 -44.79 37.71
C ASP A 73 -11.04 -44.64 36.49
N LYS A 74 -12.01 -43.71 36.54
CA LYS A 74 -12.87 -43.38 35.38
C LYS A 74 -12.10 -42.69 34.24
N LEU A 75 -11.15 -41.80 34.52
CA LEU A 75 -10.40 -41.08 33.49
C LEU A 75 -9.53 -42.01 32.63
N PHE A 76 -8.84 -42.96 33.27
CA PHE A 76 -7.90 -43.87 32.60
C PHE A 76 -8.53 -45.18 32.14
N ALA A 77 -9.81 -45.44 32.47
CA ALA A 77 -10.53 -46.61 31.97
C ALA A 77 -10.77 -46.54 30.45
N ALA A 78 -10.56 -47.67 29.78
CA ALA A 78 -10.79 -47.80 28.33
C ALA A 78 -12.27 -47.66 27.94
N LYS A 79 -13.19 -48.09 28.83
CA LYS A 79 -14.65 -48.09 28.59
C LYS A 79 -15.31 -46.72 28.75
N THR A 80 -14.63 -45.74 29.35
CA THR A 80 -15.20 -44.40 29.57
C THR A 80 -15.22 -43.63 28.24
N SER A 81 -16.35 -43.03 27.91
CA SER A 81 -16.52 -42.25 26.68
C SER A 81 -15.63 -41.01 26.65
N HIS A 82 -15.35 -40.51 25.44
CA HIS A 82 -14.60 -39.28 25.25
C HIS A 82 -15.26 -38.09 25.97
N ARG A 83 -16.59 -37.99 25.90
CA ARG A 83 -17.38 -36.91 26.51
C ARG A 83 -17.18 -36.85 28.02
N VAL A 84 -17.30 -37.98 28.70
CA VAL A 84 -17.10 -38.08 30.16
C VAL A 84 -15.64 -37.77 30.53
N LYS A 85 -14.65 -38.26 29.76
CA LYS A 85 -13.23 -37.93 29.99
C LYS A 85 -12.96 -36.43 29.88
N MET A 86 -13.52 -35.75 28.88
CA MET A 86 -13.38 -34.29 28.73
C MET A 86 -14.07 -33.52 29.87
N ALA A 87 -15.22 -33.98 30.36
CA ALA A 87 -15.87 -33.41 31.54
C ALA A 87 -15.01 -33.58 32.81
N ILE A 88 -14.37 -34.75 32.98
CA ILE A 88 -13.43 -35.00 34.08
C ILE A 88 -12.22 -34.07 33.98
N PHE A 89 -11.62 -33.92 32.79
CA PHE A 89 -10.50 -32.99 32.60
C PHE A 89 -10.85 -31.56 33.02
N ARG A 90 -12.05 -31.07 32.65
CA ARG A 90 -12.53 -29.73 33.05
C ARG A 90 -12.64 -29.59 34.56
N CYS A 91 -13.18 -30.61 35.24
CA CYS A 91 -13.30 -30.62 36.69
C CYS A 91 -11.91 -30.59 37.36
N ILE A 92 -10.96 -31.41 36.88
CA ILE A 92 -9.58 -31.43 37.39
C ILE A 92 -8.88 -30.09 37.17
N GLU A 93 -9.07 -29.48 36.01
CA GLU A 93 -8.50 -28.18 35.67
C GLU A 93 -8.95 -27.10 36.66
N GLU A 94 -10.24 -27.11 37.03
CA GLU A 94 -10.81 -26.19 38.01
C GLU A 94 -10.23 -26.41 39.42
N VAL A 95 -10.05 -27.66 39.83
CA VAL A 95 -9.37 -28.02 41.09
C VAL A 95 -7.95 -27.45 41.15
N LEU A 96 -7.18 -27.58 40.06
CA LEU A 96 -5.81 -27.07 40.01
C LEU A 96 -5.78 -25.54 40.08
N ARG A 97 -6.74 -24.86 39.45
CA ARG A 97 -6.82 -23.39 39.45
C ARG A 97 -7.26 -22.80 40.79
N SER A 98 -8.13 -23.48 41.53
CA SER A 98 -8.55 -23.04 42.87
C SER A 98 -7.46 -23.20 43.93
N GLY A 99 -6.26 -23.66 43.55
CA GLY A 99 -5.13 -23.91 44.45
C GLY A 99 -5.09 -25.33 45.02
N GLY A 100 -5.98 -26.21 44.56
CA GLY A 100 -5.98 -27.62 44.92
C GLY A 100 -4.76 -28.36 44.38
N LYS A 101 -4.30 -29.38 45.12
CA LYS A 101 -3.21 -30.26 44.68
C LYS A 101 -3.77 -31.59 44.22
N LEU A 102 -3.33 -32.07 43.06
CA LEU A 102 -3.56 -33.45 42.63
C LEU A 102 -2.57 -34.39 43.31
N SER A 103 -3.00 -35.63 43.56
CA SER A 103 -2.10 -36.71 43.98
C SER A 103 -0.95 -36.88 42.97
N LYS A 104 0.27 -37.12 43.47
CA LYS A 104 1.47 -37.37 42.65
C LYS A 104 1.30 -38.53 41.67
N THR A 105 0.37 -39.45 41.93
CA THR A 105 0.06 -40.58 41.04
C THR A 105 -0.50 -40.15 39.68
N TYR A 106 -1.10 -38.96 39.55
CA TYR A 106 -1.65 -38.46 38.29
C TYR A 106 -0.58 -38.08 37.28
N ILE A 107 0.58 -37.59 37.73
CA ILE A 107 1.64 -37.04 36.88
C ILE A 107 2.11 -38.04 35.80
N PRO A 108 2.55 -39.28 36.14
CA PRO A 108 2.99 -40.24 35.13
C PRO A 108 1.85 -40.73 34.22
N LEU A 109 0.62 -40.82 34.73
CA LEU A 109 -0.54 -41.26 33.96
C LEU A 109 -0.94 -40.22 32.90
N LEU A 110 -0.96 -38.93 33.27
CA LEU A 110 -1.21 -37.82 32.34
C LEU A 110 -0.12 -37.74 31.26
N ALA A 111 1.16 -37.93 31.63
CA ALA A 111 2.26 -37.96 30.67
C ALA A 111 2.09 -39.10 29.64
N THR A 112 1.68 -40.28 30.09
CA THR A 112 1.46 -41.44 29.21
C THR A 112 0.28 -41.20 28.26
N MET A 113 -0.82 -40.64 28.77
CA MET A 113 -1.99 -40.31 27.96
C MET A 113 -1.69 -39.23 26.90
N ALA A 114 -0.91 -38.21 27.24
CA ALA A 114 -0.46 -37.20 26.30
C ALA A 114 0.41 -37.77 25.16
N GLN A 115 1.18 -38.83 25.43
CA GLN A 115 2.03 -39.50 24.43
C GLN A 115 1.27 -40.51 23.56
N GLY A 116 0.08 -40.95 23.98
CA GLY A 116 -0.68 -42.01 23.32
C GLY A 116 -1.24 -41.65 21.94
N ALA A 117 -1.22 -40.36 21.56
CA ALA A 117 -1.81 -39.88 20.31
C ALA A 117 -0.80 -39.69 19.16
N LYS A 118 0.45 -40.15 19.27
CA LYS A 118 1.52 -39.88 18.28
C LYS A 118 1.22 -40.39 16.86
N THR A 119 0.51 -41.50 16.74
CA THR A 119 0.19 -42.15 15.46
C THR A 119 -1.25 -41.93 15.01
N GLU A 120 -2.01 -41.13 15.75
CA GLU A 120 -3.44 -40.91 15.52
C GLU A 120 -3.69 -39.85 14.42
N VAL A 121 -4.86 -39.94 13.78
CA VAL A 121 -5.31 -38.93 12.81
C VAL A 121 -5.73 -37.65 13.55
N PRO A 122 -5.50 -36.43 13.02
CA PRO A 122 -5.86 -35.17 13.69
C PRO A 122 -7.30 -35.11 14.23
N THR A 123 -8.27 -35.73 13.57
CA THR A 123 -9.68 -35.72 13.99
C THR A 123 -10.02 -36.72 15.11
N SER A 124 -9.06 -37.54 15.55
CA SER A 124 -9.27 -38.58 16.55
C SER A 124 -9.54 -37.98 17.94
N PRO A 125 -10.53 -38.51 18.70
CA PRO A 125 -10.83 -38.04 20.06
C PRO A 125 -9.66 -38.26 21.03
N LEU A 126 -8.72 -39.16 20.70
CA LEU A 126 -7.49 -39.40 21.46
C LEU A 126 -6.53 -38.21 21.39
N VAL A 127 -6.50 -37.48 20.28
CA VAL A 127 -5.67 -36.27 20.12
C VAL A 127 -6.18 -35.16 21.04
N SER A 128 -7.49 -34.95 21.10
CA SER A 128 -8.12 -34.01 22.03
C SER A 128 -7.86 -34.34 23.50
N GLN A 129 -7.90 -35.63 23.86
CA GLN A 129 -7.56 -36.10 25.21
C GLN A 129 -6.08 -35.91 25.53
N ALA A 130 -5.19 -36.13 24.54
CA ALA A 130 -3.76 -35.92 24.70
C ALA A 130 -3.41 -34.45 24.99
N VAL A 131 -4.06 -33.49 24.29
CA VAL A 131 -3.88 -32.05 24.55
C VAL A 131 -4.36 -31.67 25.95
N ALA A 132 -5.53 -32.15 26.38
CA ALA A 132 -6.03 -31.89 27.73
C ALA A 132 -5.12 -32.48 28.81
N ALA A 133 -4.67 -33.73 28.64
CA ALA A 133 -3.73 -34.38 29.55
C ALA A 133 -2.38 -33.65 29.62
N ALA A 134 -1.86 -33.18 28.48
CA ALA A 134 -0.63 -32.41 28.40
C ALA A 134 -0.73 -31.07 29.15
N SER A 135 -1.85 -30.36 29.01
CA SER A 135 -2.11 -29.11 29.73
C SER A 135 -2.09 -29.31 31.24
N LEU A 136 -2.83 -30.30 31.74
CA LEU A 136 -2.89 -30.60 33.18
C LEU A 136 -1.56 -31.11 33.73
N TRP A 137 -0.82 -31.87 32.93
CA TRP A 137 0.53 -32.29 33.28
C TRP A 137 1.47 -31.08 33.42
N LEU A 138 1.45 -30.16 32.45
CA LEU A 138 2.23 -28.92 32.52
C LEU A 138 1.86 -28.08 33.73
N MET A 139 0.58 -27.93 34.07
CA MET A 139 0.15 -27.17 35.26
C MET A 139 0.73 -27.71 36.56
N ASN A 140 1.06 -29.01 36.65
CA ASN A 140 1.63 -29.63 37.86
C ASN A 140 3.16 -29.64 37.88
N VAL A 141 3.80 -29.78 36.72
CA VAL A 141 5.26 -30.03 36.64
C VAL A 141 6.04 -28.79 36.20
N SER A 142 5.43 -27.87 35.45
CA SER A 142 6.09 -26.68 34.94
C SER A 142 6.38 -25.68 36.06
N GLN A 143 7.66 -25.37 36.26
CA GLN A 143 8.13 -24.33 37.17
C GLN A 143 9.03 -23.35 36.42
N PRO A 144 8.97 -22.03 36.72
CA PRO A 144 9.81 -21.04 36.06
C PRO A 144 11.30 -21.40 36.17
N GLY A 145 12.00 -21.50 35.03
CA GLY A 145 13.45 -21.74 35.00
C GLY A 145 13.90 -23.19 35.20
N LYS A 146 12.99 -24.14 35.46
CA LYS A 146 13.32 -25.56 35.57
C LYS A 146 12.45 -26.41 34.65
N ALA A 147 12.95 -26.71 33.46
CA ALA A 147 12.26 -27.53 32.47
C ALA A 147 12.19 -29.01 32.92
N PRO A 148 11.04 -29.69 32.74
CA PRO A 148 10.96 -31.14 32.99
C PRO A 148 11.78 -31.92 31.95
N GLU A 149 12.56 -32.92 32.38
CA GLU A 149 13.45 -33.71 31.49
C GLU A 149 12.71 -34.37 30.31
N CYS A 150 11.47 -34.81 30.50
CA CYS A 150 10.66 -35.47 29.46
C CYS A 150 9.68 -34.53 28.74
N MET A 151 9.82 -33.20 28.88
CA MET A 151 8.88 -32.20 28.36
C MET A 151 8.54 -32.40 26.88
N TRP A 152 9.54 -32.45 26.00
CA TRP A 152 9.30 -32.61 24.56
C TRP A 152 8.85 -34.01 24.15
N ALA A 153 9.10 -35.03 24.98
CA ALA A 153 8.54 -36.37 24.75
C ALA A 153 7.02 -36.38 24.99
N VAL A 154 6.56 -35.69 26.03
CA VAL A 154 5.13 -35.49 26.37
C VAL A 154 4.46 -34.55 25.37
N LEU A 155 5.13 -33.44 25.02
CA LEU A 155 4.61 -32.39 24.15
C LEU A 155 4.99 -32.57 22.67
N SER A 156 5.20 -33.82 22.25
CA SER A 156 5.62 -34.13 20.88
C SER A 156 4.67 -33.56 19.81
N GLY A 157 3.38 -33.45 20.09
CA GLY A 157 2.39 -32.83 19.19
C GLY A 157 2.50 -31.30 19.03
N LEU A 158 3.33 -30.62 19.85
CA LEU A 158 3.68 -29.19 19.74
C LEU A 158 5.09 -28.96 19.19
N LYS A 159 5.92 -30.01 19.10
CA LYS A 159 7.33 -29.88 18.74
C LYS A 159 7.46 -29.61 17.25
N ALA A 160 7.78 -28.38 16.86
CA ALA A 160 8.18 -28.05 15.50
C ALA A 160 9.68 -28.34 15.32
N ASP A 161 10.00 -29.38 14.53
CA ASP A 161 11.38 -29.72 14.16
C ASP A 161 11.79 -28.84 12.97
N GLY A 162 12.70 -27.89 13.18
CA GLY A 162 13.05 -26.83 12.21
C GLY A 162 13.82 -27.27 10.96
N LYS A 163 13.24 -28.14 10.12
CA LYS A 163 13.77 -28.42 8.78
C LYS A 163 13.44 -27.25 7.83
N PRO A 164 14.36 -26.86 6.93
CA PRO A 164 14.22 -25.67 6.09
C PRO A 164 13.16 -25.82 4.99
N ALA A 165 12.58 -24.66 4.66
CA ALA A 165 11.50 -24.40 3.73
C ALA A 165 11.75 -24.92 2.30
N ASN A 166 10.97 -25.93 1.88
CA ASN A 166 10.58 -26.15 0.47
C ASN A 166 9.44 -27.16 0.26
N GLU A 167 8.84 -27.70 1.32
CA GLU A 167 7.60 -28.47 1.23
C GLU A 167 6.62 -27.84 2.21
N LYS A 168 5.32 -27.75 1.87
CA LYS A 168 4.25 -27.30 2.78
C LYS A 168 4.49 -27.91 4.16
N GLU A 169 5.05 -27.12 5.08
CA GLU A 169 5.61 -27.60 6.34
C GLU A 169 4.52 -28.34 7.11
N SER A 170 4.78 -29.59 7.48
CA SER A 170 3.87 -30.35 8.33
C SER A 170 3.88 -29.72 9.72
N LEU A 171 3.01 -28.72 9.92
CA LEU A 171 2.70 -28.18 11.24
C LEU A 171 2.56 -29.35 12.23
N PRO A 172 3.07 -29.21 13.47
CA PRO A 172 2.87 -30.22 14.50
C PRO A 172 1.38 -30.59 14.59
N MET A 173 1.09 -31.86 14.86
CA MET A 173 -0.28 -32.40 14.80
C MET A 173 -1.32 -31.51 15.51
N TRP A 174 -0.99 -31.00 16.70
CA TRP A 174 -1.89 -30.18 17.53
C TRP A 174 -2.03 -28.73 17.04
N LEU A 175 -1.24 -28.33 16.05
CA LEU A 175 -1.25 -27.00 15.42
C LEU A 175 -1.70 -27.04 13.95
N SER A 176 -2.02 -28.23 13.43
CA SER A 176 -2.51 -28.39 12.06
C SER A 176 -3.92 -27.82 11.91
N ASP A 177 -4.22 -27.20 10.76
CA ASP A 177 -5.53 -26.59 10.50
C ASP A 177 -6.67 -27.61 10.60
N ARG A 178 -6.44 -28.86 10.15
CA ARG A 178 -7.42 -29.95 10.24
C ARG A 178 -7.80 -30.27 11.69
N PHE A 179 -6.83 -30.28 12.61
CA PHE A 179 -7.10 -30.45 14.03
C PHE A 179 -7.85 -29.25 14.59
N LEU A 180 -7.36 -28.04 14.33
CA LEU A 180 -7.93 -26.82 14.90
C LEU A 180 -9.38 -26.57 14.46
N LEU A 181 -9.74 -26.95 13.22
CA LEU A 181 -11.10 -26.90 12.69
C LEU A 181 -12.06 -27.90 13.36
N THR A 182 -11.56 -29.02 13.87
CA THR A 182 -12.39 -30.10 14.46
C THR A 182 -12.37 -30.11 15.99
N ALA A 183 -11.37 -29.47 16.60
CA ALA A 183 -11.23 -29.38 18.04
C ALA A 183 -12.34 -28.53 18.69
N SER A 184 -12.78 -28.94 19.89
CA SER A 184 -13.75 -28.17 20.67
C SER A 184 -13.11 -26.94 21.33
N SER A 185 -13.95 -26.01 21.77
CA SER A 185 -13.49 -24.79 22.47
C SER A 185 -12.70 -25.07 23.75
N ASP A 186 -13.01 -26.17 24.44
CA ASP A 186 -12.24 -26.61 25.61
C ASP A 186 -10.85 -27.09 25.21
N VAL A 187 -10.73 -27.85 24.11
CA VAL A 187 -9.44 -28.30 23.57
C VAL A 187 -8.58 -27.12 23.11
N HIS A 188 -9.18 -26.11 22.45
CA HIS A 188 -8.46 -24.87 22.14
C HIS A 188 -7.95 -24.18 23.41
N SER A 189 -8.74 -24.15 24.49
CA SER A 189 -8.33 -23.52 25.76
C SER A 189 -7.15 -24.27 26.42
N TYR A 190 -7.18 -25.62 26.41
CA TYR A 190 -6.05 -26.43 26.88
C TYR A 190 -4.79 -26.22 26.04
N LEU A 191 -4.93 -26.13 24.71
CA LEU A 191 -3.82 -25.83 23.81
C LEU A 191 -3.21 -24.46 24.10
N VAL A 192 -4.05 -23.43 24.24
CA VAL A 192 -3.63 -22.06 24.60
C VAL A 192 -2.92 -22.05 25.95
N ASN A 193 -3.40 -22.82 26.94
CA ASN A 193 -2.76 -22.94 28.25
C ASN A 193 -1.38 -23.62 28.16
N CYS A 194 -1.22 -24.66 27.35
CA CYS A 194 0.09 -25.28 27.09
C CYS A 194 1.07 -24.26 26.52
N ILE A 195 0.65 -23.55 25.46
CA ILE A 195 1.47 -22.51 24.81
C ILE A 195 1.80 -21.40 25.81
N HIS A 196 0.82 -20.95 26.60
CA HIS A 196 1.01 -19.94 27.63
C HIS A 196 2.07 -20.37 28.65
N LEU A 197 1.98 -21.57 29.21
CA LEU A 197 2.94 -22.08 30.20
C LEU A 197 4.35 -22.24 29.61
N LEU A 198 4.48 -22.71 28.37
CA LEU A 198 5.77 -22.81 27.68
C LEU A 198 6.41 -21.43 27.49
N LEU A 199 5.65 -20.46 26.97
CA LEU A 199 6.12 -19.08 26.74
C LEU A 199 6.43 -18.34 28.07
N THR A 200 5.80 -18.75 29.16
CA THR A 200 5.84 -18.07 30.47
C THR A 200 6.91 -18.64 31.39
N ASN A 201 7.03 -19.97 31.48
CA ASN A 201 7.90 -20.67 32.42
C ASN A 201 9.19 -21.19 31.77
N HIS A 202 9.17 -21.46 30.46
CA HIS A 202 10.26 -22.10 29.73
C HIS A 202 10.65 -21.37 28.42
N PRO A 203 10.79 -20.03 28.41
CA PRO A 203 11.09 -19.29 27.18
C PRO A 203 12.44 -19.71 26.54
N ASN A 204 13.45 -20.02 27.37
CA ASN A 204 14.79 -20.38 26.90
C ASN A 204 14.85 -21.76 26.19
N GLU A 205 13.87 -22.62 26.43
CA GLU A 205 13.78 -23.95 25.80
C GLU A 205 13.17 -23.88 24.39
N LEU A 206 12.58 -22.74 24.02
CA LEU A 206 11.88 -22.54 22.75
C LEU A 206 12.79 -21.91 21.71
N SER A 207 12.95 -22.60 20.58
CA SER A 207 13.59 -22.02 19.39
C SER A 207 12.78 -20.86 18.81
N ARG A 208 13.43 -19.96 18.06
CA ARG A 208 12.76 -18.84 17.37
C ARG A 208 11.64 -19.33 16.45
N HIS A 209 11.85 -20.44 15.74
CA HIS A 209 10.86 -21.04 14.86
C HIS A 209 9.65 -21.58 15.64
N GLN A 210 9.84 -22.28 16.76
CA GLN A 210 8.73 -22.77 17.59
C GLN A 210 7.88 -21.62 18.15
N ARG A 211 8.51 -20.53 18.63
CA ARG A 211 7.78 -19.34 19.08
C ARG A 211 6.97 -18.74 17.94
N SER A 212 7.56 -18.62 16.76
CA SER A 212 6.89 -18.14 15.54
C SER A 212 5.64 -18.96 15.21
N VAL A 213 5.75 -20.30 15.21
CA VAL A 213 4.61 -21.20 14.96
C VAL A 213 3.52 -21.03 16.02
N PHE A 214 3.89 -20.93 17.31
CA PHE A 214 2.91 -20.71 18.39
C PHE A 214 2.14 -19.39 18.22
N TYR A 215 2.81 -18.30 17.89
CA TYR A 215 2.13 -17.02 17.66
C TYR A 215 1.20 -17.08 16.44
N ARG A 216 1.65 -17.67 15.32
CA ARG A 216 0.80 -17.88 14.15
C ARG A 216 -0.46 -18.66 14.53
N SER A 217 -0.34 -19.77 15.25
CA SER A 217 -1.47 -20.59 15.67
C SER A 217 -2.41 -19.83 16.63
N LEU A 218 -1.89 -19.08 17.61
CA LEU A 218 -2.72 -18.26 18.50
C LEU A 218 -3.52 -17.20 17.73
N ILE A 219 -2.89 -16.53 16.76
CA ILE A 219 -3.53 -15.52 15.91
C ILE A 219 -4.60 -16.18 15.01
N LEU A 220 -4.30 -17.31 14.39
CA LEU A 220 -5.26 -18.04 13.57
C LEU A 220 -6.50 -18.50 14.36
N VAL A 221 -6.30 -19.11 15.53
CA VAL A 221 -7.39 -19.54 16.40
C VAL A 221 -8.21 -18.34 16.88
N TRP A 222 -7.59 -17.19 17.15
CA TRP A 222 -8.31 -15.95 17.49
C TRP A 222 -9.25 -15.49 16.37
N LEU A 223 -8.79 -15.53 15.12
CA LEU A 223 -9.55 -15.09 13.96
C LEU A 223 -10.71 -16.05 13.66
N TYR A 224 -10.52 -17.34 13.92
CA TYR A 224 -11.49 -18.40 13.63
C TYR A 224 -12.55 -18.61 14.72
N THR A 225 -12.14 -18.73 16.00
CA THR A 225 -12.97 -19.32 17.05
C THR A 225 -14.22 -18.49 17.39
N GLU A 226 -15.32 -19.20 17.66
CA GLU A 226 -16.58 -18.62 18.13
C GLU A 226 -16.61 -18.45 19.66
N SER A 227 -15.74 -19.17 20.38
CA SER A 227 -15.74 -19.15 21.84
C SER A 227 -15.15 -17.85 22.39
N VAL A 228 -15.95 -17.14 23.19
CA VAL A 228 -15.49 -15.93 23.90
C VAL A 228 -14.39 -16.28 24.91
N ASN A 229 -14.48 -17.44 25.57
CA ASN A 229 -13.50 -17.88 26.57
C ASN A 229 -12.13 -18.14 25.94
N VAL A 230 -12.09 -18.83 24.79
CA VAL A 230 -10.83 -19.09 24.07
C VAL A 230 -10.17 -17.78 23.64
N VAL A 231 -10.95 -16.81 23.15
CA VAL A 231 -10.41 -15.48 22.81
C VAL A 231 -9.90 -14.75 24.04
N SER A 232 -10.60 -14.82 25.18
CA SER A 232 -10.12 -14.25 26.44
C SER A 232 -8.81 -14.89 26.91
N ASP A 233 -8.65 -16.21 26.72
CA ASP A 233 -7.43 -16.94 27.03
C ASP A 233 -6.27 -16.52 26.12
N ILE A 234 -6.50 -16.43 24.81
CA ILE A 234 -5.49 -15.94 23.87
C ILE A 234 -5.12 -14.49 24.17
N ARG A 235 -6.11 -13.65 24.51
CA ARG A 235 -5.90 -12.24 24.89
C ARG A 235 -4.98 -12.15 26.10
N CYS A 236 -5.27 -12.94 27.13
CA CYS A 236 -4.46 -13.01 28.34
C CYS A 236 -3.05 -13.48 28.03
N CYS A 237 -2.91 -14.57 27.25
CA CYS A 237 -1.62 -15.11 26.83
C CYS A 237 -0.76 -14.07 26.10
N LEU A 238 -1.31 -13.42 25.06
CA LEU A 238 -0.59 -12.42 24.27
C LEU A 238 -0.21 -11.20 25.12
N LEU A 239 -1.13 -10.65 25.93
CA LEU A 239 -0.85 -9.46 26.75
C LEU A 239 0.23 -9.74 27.80
N LEU A 240 0.14 -10.87 28.52
CA LEU A 240 1.11 -11.23 29.54
C LEU A 240 2.49 -11.46 28.93
N HIS A 241 2.55 -12.11 27.78
CA HIS A 241 3.80 -12.40 27.11
C HIS A 241 4.44 -11.14 26.51
N LEU A 242 3.65 -10.29 25.84
CA LEU A 242 4.09 -8.97 25.36
C LEU A 242 4.62 -8.10 26.49
N ALA A 243 3.95 -8.08 27.64
CA ALA A 243 4.41 -7.31 28.80
C ALA A 243 5.71 -7.85 29.41
N ARG A 244 5.93 -9.18 29.38
CA ARG A 244 7.14 -9.82 29.91
C ARG A 244 8.33 -9.69 28.95
N GLU A 245 8.16 -10.12 27.70
CA GLU A 245 9.20 -10.08 26.68
C GLU A 245 9.47 -8.67 26.17
N GLY A 246 8.52 -7.74 26.25
CA GLY A 246 8.71 -6.34 25.86
C GLY A 246 9.84 -5.65 26.63
N LYS A 247 10.23 -6.18 27.80
CA LYS A 247 11.44 -5.75 28.52
C LYS A 247 12.73 -6.11 27.80
N GLN A 248 12.80 -7.31 27.23
CA GLN A 248 13.98 -7.87 26.58
C GLN A 248 14.02 -7.45 25.10
N THR A 249 12.86 -7.44 24.46
CA THR A 249 12.70 -7.26 23.02
C THR A 249 11.55 -6.28 22.74
N ARG A 250 11.85 -4.97 22.74
CA ARG A 250 10.85 -3.89 22.53
C ARG A 250 10.14 -3.95 21.17
N THR A 251 10.63 -4.74 20.22
CA THR A 251 10.07 -4.90 18.87
C THR A 251 9.14 -6.12 18.73
N LEU A 252 8.91 -6.92 19.79
CA LEU A 252 8.10 -8.14 19.68
C LEU A 252 6.68 -7.88 19.14
N GLY A 253 6.01 -6.83 19.63
CA GLY A 253 4.67 -6.47 19.15
C GLY A 253 4.65 -6.12 17.65
N GLN A 254 5.69 -5.44 17.18
CA GLN A 254 5.85 -5.15 15.75
C GLN A 254 6.12 -6.44 14.96
N ALA A 255 7.01 -7.30 15.44
CA ALA A 255 7.34 -8.57 14.77
C ALA A 255 6.12 -9.50 14.67
N LEU A 256 5.29 -9.59 15.72
CA LEU A 256 4.03 -10.35 15.67
C LEU A 256 3.08 -9.85 14.58
N ILE A 257 3.05 -8.54 14.34
CA ILE A 257 2.21 -7.95 13.30
C ILE A 257 2.83 -8.17 11.93
N GLU A 258 4.11 -7.80 11.73
CA GLU A 258 4.79 -7.90 10.44
C GLU A 258 4.94 -9.37 9.98
N ASP A 259 5.43 -10.26 10.84
CA ASP A 259 5.82 -11.62 10.47
C ASP A 259 4.64 -12.60 10.46
N HIS A 260 3.61 -12.37 11.30
CA HIS A 260 2.48 -13.31 11.45
C HIS A 260 1.15 -12.74 10.99
N LEU A 261 0.69 -11.63 11.57
CA LEU A 261 -0.64 -11.10 11.26
C LEU A 261 -0.74 -10.61 9.82
N ASN A 262 0.21 -9.80 9.35
CA ASN A 262 0.19 -9.24 8.01
C ASN A 262 0.34 -10.33 6.94
N ALA A 263 1.13 -11.37 7.21
CA ALA A 263 1.21 -12.55 6.35
C ALA A 263 -0.16 -13.25 6.20
N LEU A 264 -0.89 -13.42 7.31
CA LEU A 264 -2.24 -14.00 7.29
C LEU A 264 -3.27 -13.09 6.61
N VAL A 265 -3.17 -11.77 6.79
CA VAL A 265 -4.02 -10.80 6.10
C VAL A 265 -3.80 -10.90 4.59
N GLN A 266 -2.54 -10.96 4.14
CA GLN A 266 -2.20 -11.13 2.75
C GLN A 266 -2.72 -12.45 2.18
N GLU A 267 -2.55 -13.55 2.93
CA GLU A 267 -3.08 -14.88 2.58
C GLU A 267 -4.61 -14.85 2.44
N SER A 268 -5.32 -14.12 3.31
CA SER A 268 -6.79 -13.99 3.24
C SER A 268 -7.31 -13.20 2.04
N LEU A 269 -6.48 -12.33 1.45
CA LEU A 269 -6.84 -11.55 0.26
C LEU A 269 -6.65 -12.36 -1.03
N ILE A 270 -5.77 -13.35 -1.02
CA ILE A 270 -5.51 -14.23 -2.15
C ILE A 270 -6.60 -15.31 -2.16
N LYS A 271 -7.53 -15.24 -3.12
CA LYS A 271 -8.56 -16.29 -3.30
C LYS A 271 -7.87 -17.64 -3.52
N THR A 272 -7.86 -18.51 -2.52
CA THR A 272 -7.30 -19.86 -2.64
C THR A 272 -8.22 -20.71 -3.52
N ALA A 273 -7.79 -20.96 -4.76
CA ALA A 273 -8.44 -21.91 -5.68
C ALA A 273 -8.29 -23.38 -5.23
N SER A 274 -7.57 -23.65 -4.14
CA SER A 274 -7.45 -25.00 -3.57
C SER A 274 -8.68 -25.34 -2.73
N GLY A 275 -9.50 -26.26 -3.21
CA GLY A 275 -10.70 -26.76 -2.52
C GLY A 275 -10.48 -27.51 -1.19
N THR A 276 -9.34 -27.31 -0.51
CA THR A 276 -9.09 -27.83 0.84
C THR A 276 -9.49 -26.78 1.88
N PRO A 277 -10.35 -27.11 2.86
CA PRO A 277 -10.74 -26.16 3.90
C PRO A 277 -9.55 -25.81 4.78
N ASP A 278 -9.10 -24.57 4.67
CA ASP A 278 -8.13 -23.92 5.55
C ASP A 278 -8.88 -23.21 6.69
N LEU A 279 -8.26 -23.18 7.87
CA LEU A 279 -8.73 -22.46 9.04
C LEU A 279 -8.93 -20.97 8.75
N LEU A 280 -8.02 -20.36 7.97
CA LEU A 280 -8.12 -18.95 7.60
C LEU A 280 -9.28 -18.70 6.61
N VAL A 281 -9.47 -19.58 5.63
CA VAL A 281 -10.61 -19.53 4.70
C VAL A 281 -11.92 -19.60 5.48
N SER A 282 -12.00 -20.53 6.44
CA SER A 282 -13.16 -20.69 7.32
C SER A 282 -13.41 -19.46 8.19
N ALA A 283 -12.35 -18.81 8.70
CA ALA A 283 -12.45 -17.57 9.46
C ALA A 283 -12.95 -16.40 8.58
N SER A 284 -12.41 -16.27 7.37
CA SER A 284 -12.73 -15.20 6.42
C SER A 284 -14.13 -15.31 5.81
N ALA A 285 -14.76 -16.49 5.84
CA ALA A 285 -16.10 -16.73 5.34
C ALA A 285 -17.15 -15.82 5.99
N ASN A 286 -16.97 -15.47 7.28
CA ASN A 286 -17.78 -14.47 7.95
C ASN A 286 -17.04 -13.13 8.05
N VAL A 287 -17.19 -12.31 7.00
CA VAL A 287 -16.48 -11.02 6.85
C VAL A 287 -16.68 -10.09 8.05
N ALA A 288 -17.90 -9.99 8.59
CA ALA A 288 -18.20 -9.12 9.73
C ALA A 288 -17.44 -9.54 10.99
N ARG A 289 -17.47 -10.84 11.31
CA ARG A 289 -16.74 -11.41 12.45
C ARG A 289 -15.24 -11.29 12.25
N PHE A 290 -14.74 -11.64 11.07
CA PHE A 290 -13.32 -11.57 10.74
C PHE A 290 -12.78 -10.14 10.89
N GLY A 291 -13.50 -9.14 10.37
CA GLY A 291 -13.19 -7.73 10.54
C GLY A 291 -13.15 -7.29 12.01
N GLN A 292 -14.16 -7.67 12.79
CA GLN A 292 -14.18 -7.39 14.23
C GLN A 292 -13.00 -8.03 14.98
N ARG A 293 -12.66 -9.28 14.66
CA ARG A 293 -11.55 -10.01 15.28
C ARG A 293 -10.20 -9.39 14.92
N LEU A 294 -10.00 -8.99 13.66
CA LEU A 294 -8.80 -8.30 13.20
C LEU A 294 -8.58 -6.99 13.96
N VAL A 295 -9.59 -6.12 14.02
CA VAL A 295 -9.50 -4.83 14.73
C VAL A 295 -9.16 -5.05 16.20
N ARG A 296 -9.86 -5.94 16.89
CA ARG A 296 -9.61 -6.24 18.31
C ARG A 296 -8.23 -6.86 18.56
N LEU A 297 -7.74 -7.69 17.64
CA LEU A 297 -6.42 -8.30 17.76
C LEU A 297 -5.32 -7.24 17.65
N VAL A 298 -5.40 -6.36 16.65
CA VAL A 298 -4.45 -5.25 16.47
C VAL A 298 -4.44 -4.36 17.70
N GLU A 299 -5.61 -3.97 18.22
CA GLU A 299 -5.68 -3.18 19.45
C GLU A 299 -5.07 -3.91 20.66
N THR A 300 -5.27 -5.23 20.77
CA THR A 300 -4.73 -6.04 21.87
C THR A 300 -3.21 -6.10 21.82
N ILE A 301 -2.63 -6.40 20.65
CA ILE A 301 -1.18 -6.45 20.46
C ILE A 301 -0.58 -5.07 20.71
N CYS A 302 -1.18 -4.01 20.18
CA CYS A 302 -0.65 -2.65 20.33
C CYS A 302 -0.75 -2.13 21.77
N ARG A 303 -1.84 -2.41 22.51
CA ARG A 303 -1.93 -2.09 23.95
C ARG A 303 -0.90 -2.88 24.77
N GLY A 304 -0.70 -4.16 24.45
CA GLY A 304 0.31 -4.99 25.11
C GLY A 304 1.73 -4.51 24.87
N ALA A 305 2.04 -4.07 23.65
CA ALA A 305 3.34 -3.57 23.26
C ALA A 305 3.63 -2.13 23.73
N SER A 306 2.61 -1.27 23.81
CA SER A 306 2.78 0.14 24.20
C SER A 306 2.85 0.39 25.71
N ALA A 307 2.49 -0.61 26.52
CA ALA A 307 2.53 -0.58 27.99
C ALA A 307 1.97 0.71 28.61
N SER A 308 0.85 1.22 28.09
CA SER A 308 0.12 2.34 28.68
C SER A 308 -0.30 1.97 30.12
N SER A 309 0.43 2.53 31.09
CA SER A 309 0.54 2.07 32.47
C SER A 309 -0.71 2.21 33.38
N SER A 310 -1.89 2.51 32.85
CA SER A 310 -3.08 2.82 33.67
C SER A 310 -4.24 1.82 33.56
N GLN A 311 -4.22 0.82 32.65
CA GLN A 311 -5.34 -0.13 32.49
C GLN A 311 -4.98 -1.62 32.58
N VAL A 312 -3.70 -1.98 32.79
CA VAL A 312 -3.32 -3.38 33.12
C VAL A 312 -3.30 -3.59 34.64
N SER A 313 -4.03 -2.76 35.39
CA SER A 313 -4.30 -2.97 36.81
C SER A 313 -5.32 -4.11 36.94
N ASN A 314 -4.82 -5.30 37.23
CA ASN A 314 -5.49 -6.60 37.30
C ASN A 314 -5.77 -7.25 35.94
N PRO A 315 -4.92 -8.20 35.49
CA PRO A 315 -5.24 -9.14 34.43
C PRO A 315 -6.29 -10.18 34.87
N SER A 316 -7.21 -9.85 35.78
CA SER A 316 -8.50 -10.55 35.87
C SER A 316 -9.32 -10.15 34.63
N ILE A 317 -8.84 -10.56 33.46
CA ILE A 317 -9.57 -10.42 32.20
C ILE A 317 -10.81 -11.28 32.39
N GLY A 318 -11.96 -10.62 32.62
CA GLY A 318 -13.21 -11.30 32.89
C GLY A 318 -13.45 -12.43 31.88
N GLY A 319 -13.58 -13.66 32.37
CA GLY A 319 -13.83 -14.85 31.56
C GLY A 319 -12.61 -15.61 31.04
N SER A 320 -11.36 -15.18 31.28
CA SER A 320 -10.19 -16.03 30.99
C SER A 320 -10.01 -17.11 32.05
N ARG A 321 -9.66 -18.31 31.61
CA ARG A 321 -9.26 -19.46 32.43
C ARG A 321 -7.77 -19.43 32.79
N LEU A 322 -6.95 -18.58 32.18
CA LEU A 322 -5.52 -18.52 32.50
C LEU A 322 -5.31 -17.81 33.83
N ALA A 323 -4.48 -18.40 34.70
CA ALA A 323 -4.12 -17.77 35.96
C ALA A 323 -3.28 -16.52 35.69
N ALA A 324 -3.86 -15.34 35.91
CA ALA A 324 -3.09 -14.15 36.16
C ALA A 324 -2.40 -14.33 37.51
N SER A 325 -1.31 -15.11 37.55
CA SER A 325 -0.33 -14.97 38.62
C SER A 325 -0.11 -13.46 38.80
N SER A 326 -0.13 -12.97 40.03
CA SER A 326 0.06 -11.56 40.36
C SER A 326 1.46 -11.13 39.93
N ILE A 327 1.63 -10.98 38.62
CA ILE A 327 2.77 -10.37 38.01
C ILE A 327 2.55 -8.92 38.38
N ASN A 328 3.29 -8.47 39.39
CA ASN A 328 3.62 -7.06 39.54
C ASN A 328 4.16 -6.64 38.18
N LEU A 329 3.29 -6.14 37.28
CA LEU A 329 3.70 -5.59 36.00
C LEU A 329 4.56 -4.39 36.39
N PRO A 330 5.89 -4.51 36.30
CA PRO A 330 6.74 -3.40 36.67
C PRO A 330 6.55 -2.32 35.61
N LYS A 331 6.61 -1.05 36.01
CA LYS A 331 6.47 0.09 35.11
C LYS A 331 7.46 -0.09 33.94
N LEU A 332 6.93 -0.40 32.75
CA LEU A 332 7.73 -0.44 31.54
C LEU A 332 7.95 1.01 31.09
N GLU A 333 9.17 1.34 30.68
CA GLU A 333 9.44 2.63 30.06
C GLU A 333 8.60 2.80 28.78
N ALA A 334 8.10 4.01 28.55
CA ALA A 334 7.32 4.31 27.36
C ALA A 334 8.14 4.04 26.09
N LEU A 335 7.47 3.55 25.04
CA LEU A 335 8.08 3.39 23.72
C LEU A 335 8.56 4.74 23.16
N SER A 336 9.72 4.75 22.53
CA SER A 336 10.20 5.92 21.76
C SER A 336 9.20 6.28 20.64
N SER A 337 9.18 7.54 20.23
CA SER A 337 8.44 8.03 19.04
C SER A 337 8.67 7.13 17.81
N ARG A 338 9.92 6.76 17.52
CA ARG A 338 10.29 5.86 16.42
C ARG A 338 9.65 4.48 16.55
N GLN A 339 9.70 3.87 17.73
CA GLN A 339 9.09 2.56 17.98
C GLN A 339 7.56 2.61 17.86
N ARG A 340 6.93 3.67 18.37
CA ARG A 340 5.48 3.88 18.26
C ARG A 340 5.05 4.03 16.80
N THR A 341 5.81 4.79 16.03
CA THR A 341 5.57 4.99 14.58
C THR A 341 5.73 3.66 13.83
N SER A 342 6.78 2.91 14.13
CA SER A 342 7.03 1.62 13.48
C SER A 342 5.92 0.61 13.78
N LEU A 343 5.44 0.56 15.02
CA LEU A 343 4.31 -0.28 15.41
C LEU A 343 3.01 0.17 14.74
N PHE A 344 2.76 1.48 14.66
CA PHE A 344 1.62 2.06 13.96
C PHE A 344 1.62 1.67 12.47
N SER A 345 2.74 1.88 11.78
CA SER A 345 2.89 1.56 10.36
C SER A 345 2.69 0.06 10.07
N ALA A 346 3.22 -0.82 10.93
CA ALA A 346 3.02 -2.27 10.80
C ALA A 346 1.55 -2.67 10.96
N ALA A 347 0.87 -2.10 11.96
CA ALA A 347 -0.54 -2.39 12.28
C ALA A 347 -1.53 -1.83 11.23
N LEU A 348 -1.12 -0.79 10.50
CA LEU A 348 -2.00 -0.11 9.56
C LEU A 348 -2.47 -1.01 8.42
N TYR A 349 -1.66 -1.98 7.98
CA TYR A 349 -2.03 -2.93 6.92
C TYR A 349 -3.26 -3.78 7.31
N ALA A 350 -3.22 -4.45 8.46
CA ALA A 350 -4.32 -5.28 8.94
C ALA A 350 -5.62 -4.48 9.18
N LEU A 351 -5.51 -3.24 9.65
CA LEU A 351 -6.67 -2.34 9.80
C LEU A 351 -7.23 -1.85 8.46
N SER A 352 -6.42 -1.91 7.39
CA SER A 352 -6.79 -1.52 6.03
C SER A 352 -7.38 -2.66 5.21
N HIS A 353 -7.48 -3.86 5.78
CA HIS A 353 -8.20 -4.98 5.19
C HIS A 353 -9.70 -4.63 4.98
N PRO A 354 -10.33 -5.01 3.85
CA PRO A 354 -11.73 -4.70 3.55
C PRO A 354 -12.71 -5.11 4.65
N ALA A 355 -12.50 -6.27 5.28
CA ALA A 355 -13.33 -6.73 6.40
C ALA A 355 -13.22 -5.81 7.64
N SER A 356 -12.01 -5.34 7.96
CA SER A 356 -11.78 -4.39 9.07
C SER A 356 -12.49 -3.07 8.79
N VAL A 357 -12.41 -2.59 7.55
CA VAL A 357 -13.06 -1.35 7.08
C VAL A 357 -14.58 -1.45 7.16
N ALA A 358 -15.15 -2.58 6.72
CA ALA A 358 -16.58 -2.85 6.79
C ALA A 358 -17.10 -2.90 8.24
N HIS A 359 -16.26 -3.32 9.19
CA HIS A 359 -16.60 -3.26 10.61
C HIS A 359 -16.49 -1.83 11.16
N ILE A 360 -15.29 -1.22 11.08
CA ILE A 360 -15.02 0.13 11.59
C ILE A 360 -13.93 0.79 10.71
N ASN A 361 -14.32 1.69 9.80
CA ASN A 361 -13.37 2.41 8.95
C ASN A 361 -12.38 3.30 9.73
N SER A 362 -12.80 3.85 10.86
CA SER A 362 -11.99 4.74 11.72
C SER A 362 -11.10 4.01 12.74
N ALA A 363 -10.98 2.68 12.68
CA ALA A 363 -10.24 1.89 13.67
C ALA A 363 -8.76 2.32 13.81
N TRP A 364 -8.14 2.77 12.72
CA TRP A 364 -6.76 3.27 12.73
C TRP A 364 -6.59 4.57 13.54
N LEU A 365 -7.64 5.40 13.68
CA LEU A 365 -7.62 6.59 14.53
C LEU A 365 -7.60 6.21 16.02
N ASN A 366 -8.23 5.10 16.40
CA ASN A 366 -8.13 4.58 17.77
C ASN A 366 -6.70 4.11 18.07
N LEU A 367 -6.00 3.59 17.07
CA LEU A 367 -4.61 3.15 17.22
C LEU A 367 -3.67 4.32 17.53
N ILE A 368 -3.88 5.49 16.91
CA ILE A 368 -3.16 6.73 17.24
C ILE A 368 -3.26 7.02 18.75
N ARG A 369 -4.47 6.91 19.32
CA ARG A 369 -4.69 7.11 20.76
C ARG A 369 -4.03 6.03 21.61
N ILE A 370 -4.12 4.76 21.22
CA ILE A 370 -3.51 3.63 21.95
C ILE A 370 -1.98 3.77 22.03
N LEU A 371 -1.37 4.32 20.98
CA LEU A 371 0.06 4.55 20.89
C LEU A 371 0.48 5.95 21.37
N ASN A 372 -0.44 6.79 21.84
CA ASN A 372 -0.18 8.19 22.19
C ASN A 372 0.55 8.98 21.08
N LEU A 373 0.23 8.68 19.82
CA LEU A 373 0.74 9.42 18.67
C LEU A 373 -0.06 10.71 18.46
N PRO A 374 0.53 11.75 17.82
CA PRO A 374 -0.22 12.94 17.46
C PRO A 374 -1.33 12.62 16.46
N GLN A 375 -2.39 13.41 16.50
CA GLN A 375 -3.50 13.30 15.53
C GLN A 375 -3.01 13.49 14.09
N HIS A 376 -2.04 14.38 13.88
CA HIS A 376 -1.31 14.58 12.63
C HIS A 376 0.19 14.57 12.91
N ALA A 377 0.95 13.73 12.20
CA ALA A 377 2.39 13.61 12.40
C ALA A 377 3.17 14.90 12.07
N ASP A 378 2.57 15.79 11.28
CA ASP A 378 3.23 16.99 10.74
C ASP A 378 3.05 18.24 11.62
N VAL A 379 2.13 18.24 12.60
CA VAL A 379 1.82 19.42 13.43
C VAL A 379 2.66 19.49 14.71
N GLU A 380 3.03 18.36 15.29
CA GLU A 380 3.74 18.34 16.58
C GLU A 380 5.28 18.44 16.42
N PRO A 381 5.95 19.44 17.03
CA PRO A 381 7.41 19.62 16.96
C PRO A 381 8.18 18.54 17.74
N THR A 382 7.52 17.86 18.68
CA THR A 382 8.02 16.69 19.43
C THR A 382 8.24 15.46 18.55
N PHE A 383 7.63 15.41 17.36
CA PHE A 383 7.78 14.32 16.41
C PHE A 383 8.81 14.71 15.34
N THR A 384 10.10 14.63 15.64
CA THR A 384 11.18 15.09 14.75
C THR A 384 11.28 14.25 13.46
N GLU A 385 11.75 14.86 12.36
CA GLU A 385 11.97 14.14 11.10
C GLU A 385 13.00 13.00 11.27
N ASP A 386 14.05 13.22 12.05
CA ASP A 386 15.15 12.25 12.23
C ASP A 386 14.70 10.90 12.82
N GLU A 387 13.69 10.91 13.70
CA GLU A 387 13.19 9.70 14.34
C GLU A 387 12.18 8.94 13.47
N SER A 388 11.41 9.65 12.64
CA SER A 388 10.27 9.11 11.89
C SER A 388 10.60 8.80 10.42
N ALA A 389 11.50 9.56 9.80
CA ALA A 389 11.99 9.36 8.44
C ALA A 389 12.43 7.91 8.15
N PRO A 390 13.28 7.25 8.96
CA PRO A 390 13.72 5.89 8.63
C PRO A 390 12.59 4.86 8.67
N VAL A 391 11.53 5.12 9.44
CA VAL A 391 10.34 4.25 9.47
C VAL A 391 9.55 4.44 8.18
N PHE A 392 9.30 5.69 7.77
CA PHE A 392 8.61 5.98 6.52
C PHE A 392 9.39 5.47 5.31
N GLU A 393 10.72 5.60 5.29
CA GLU A 393 11.58 5.06 4.25
C GLU A 393 11.46 3.54 4.14
N LYS A 394 11.49 2.81 5.27
CA LYS A 394 11.28 1.34 5.27
C LYS A 394 9.93 0.97 4.66
N VAL A 395 8.86 1.69 5.04
CA VAL A 395 7.50 1.42 4.55
C VAL A 395 7.39 1.74 3.06
N VAL A 396 7.89 2.90 2.62
CA VAL A 396 7.90 3.33 1.22
C VAL A 396 8.70 2.35 0.36
N ASP A 397 9.90 1.94 0.80
CA ASP A 397 10.71 0.95 0.09
C ASP A 397 9.99 -0.39 -0.03
N THR A 398 9.25 -0.81 1.00
CA THR A 398 8.46 -2.05 0.96
C THR A 398 7.35 -1.92 -0.08
N LEU A 399 6.57 -0.84 -0.05
CA LEU A 399 5.47 -0.60 -0.99
C LEU A 399 5.96 -0.48 -2.43
N VAL A 400 7.10 0.16 -2.67
CA VAL A 400 7.71 0.34 -4.00
C VAL A 400 8.25 -0.98 -4.57
N LYS A 401 8.70 -1.91 -3.71
CA LYS A 401 9.20 -3.24 -4.12
C LYS A 401 8.10 -4.25 -4.42
N LEU A 402 6.87 -4.01 -3.97
CA LEU A 402 5.75 -4.90 -4.29
C LEU A 402 5.53 -4.93 -5.80
N PRO A 403 5.15 -6.10 -6.38
CA PRO A 403 4.82 -6.18 -7.79
C PRO A 403 3.53 -5.43 -8.11
N LYS A 404 2.59 -5.39 -7.15
CA LYS A 404 1.30 -4.71 -7.27
C LYS A 404 0.73 -4.44 -5.86
N LEU A 405 0.03 -3.33 -5.69
CA LEU A 405 -0.76 -3.08 -4.48
C LEU A 405 -2.07 -3.87 -4.50
N ASP A 406 -2.32 -4.63 -3.44
CA ASP A 406 -3.66 -5.12 -3.13
C ASP A 406 -4.52 -4.00 -2.51
N VAL A 407 -5.80 -4.31 -2.27
CA VAL A 407 -6.79 -3.36 -1.72
C VAL A 407 -6.37 -2.84 -0.34
N ALA A 408 -5.77 -3.69 0.50
CA ALA A 408 -5.36 -3.31 1.84
C ALA A 408 -4.10 -2.43 1.83
N HIS A 409 -3.12 -2.72 0.97
CA HIS A 409 -1.92 -1.90 0.80
C HIS A 409 -2.27 -0.50 0.25
N ARG A 410 -3.22 -0.40 -0.68
CA ARG A 410 -3.71 0.89 -1.19
C ARG A 410 -4.30 1.75 -0.07
N LEU A 411 -5.20 1.16 0.70
CA LEU A 411 -5.88 1.89 1.77
C LEU A 411 -4.93 2.20 2.94
N MET A 412 -3.97 1.31 3.21
CA MET A 412 -2.87 1.57 4.15
C MET A 412 -2.06 2.80 3.72
N LEU A 413 -1.67 2.87 2.44
CA LEU A 413 -0.94 4.03 1.92
C LEU A 413 -1.78 5.31 2.04
N GLN A 414 -3.05 5.28 1.66
CA GLN A 414 -3.95 6.43 1.80
C GLN A 414 -4.02 6.92 3.25
N ARG A 415 -4.18 6.00 4.22
CA ARG A 415 -4.24 6.37 5.65
C ARG A 415 -2.90 6.88 6.19
N LEU A 416 -1.79 6.31 5.73
CA LEU A 416 -0.45 6.80 6.08
C LEU A 416 -0.26 8.23 5.59
N LEU A 417 -0.68 8.53 4.37
CA LEU A 417 -0.62 9.86 3.77
C LEU A 417 -1.65 10.83 4.37
N GLN A 418 -2.78 10.35 4.90
CA GLN A 418 -3.72 11.18 5.67
C GLN A 418 -3.15 11.57 7.04
N TRP A 419 -2.33 10.69 7.64
CA TRP A 419 -1.74 10.93 8.95
C TRP A 419 -0.44 11.74 8.90
N ALA A 420 0.42 11.48 7.91
CA ALA A 420 1.72 12.12 7.71
C ALA A 420 1.92 12.63 6.25
N PRO A 421 1.03 13.49 5.75
CA PRO A 421 1.07 14.00 4.38
C PRO A 421 2.39 14.68 4.00
N VAL A 422 3.02 15.45 4.89
CA VAL A 422 4.30 16.11 4.59
C VAL A 422 5.45 15.11 4.76
N LYS A 423 5.63 14.52 5.94
CA LYS A 423 6.78 13.62 6.20
C LYS A 423 6.77 12.35 5.34
N ALA A 424 5.70 11.55 5.40
CA ALA A 424 5.61 10.31 4.62
C ALA A 424 5.39 10.59 3.12
N GLY A 425 4.58 11.60 2.80
CA GLY A 425 4.36 12.00 1.40
C GLY A 425 5.63 12.47 0.71
N SER A 426 6.47 13.28 1.37
CA SER A 426 7.74 13.75 0.80
C SER A 426 8.74 12.62 0.61
N CYS A 427 8.76 11.65 1.53
CA CYS A 427 9.56 10.44 1.39
C CYS A 427 9.17 9.65 0.14
N LEU A 428 7.86 9.46 -0.07
CA LEU A 428 7.34 8.77 -1.26
C LEU A 428 7.62 9.58 -2.54
N ALA A 429 7.36 10.89 -2.55
CA ALA A 429 7.62 11.77 -3.67
C ALA A 429 9.08 11.70 -4.13
N ARG A 430 10.04 11.82 -3.19
CA ARG A 430 11.48 11.74 -3.48
C ARG A 430 11.87 10.38 -4.07
N LYS A 431 11.35 9.29 -3.51
CA LYS A 431 11.62 7.93 -4.01
C LYS A 431 11.09 7.73 -5.42
N LEU A 432 9.84 8.15 -5.67
CA LEU A 432 9.20 8.04 -6.99
C LEU A 432 9.90 8.92 -8.02
N HIS A 433 10.28 10.14 -7.66
CA HIS A 433 11.07 11.03 -8.51
C HIS A 433 12.39 10.38 -8.96
N SER A 434 13.16 9.82 -8.01
CA SER A 434 14.41 9.14 -8.34
C SER A 434 14.22 7.88 -9.18
N ASP A 435 13.16 7.11 -8.94
CA ASP A 435 12.94 5.85 -9.65
C ASP A 435 12.34 6.03 -11.06
N LEU A 436 11.41 6.97 -11.24
CA LEU A 436 10.70 7.18 -12.50
C LEU A 436 11.44 8.09 -13.49
N LEU A 437 12.46 8.83 -13.05
CA LEU A 437 13.36 9.58 -13.93
C LEU A 437 14.57 8.78 -14.42
N LYS A 438 14.59 7.47 -14.19
CA LYS A 438 15.64 6.61 -14.77
C LYS A 438 15.56 6.64 -16.30
N PRO A 439 16.72 6.64 -17.01
CA PRO A 439 16.76 6.66 -18.47
C PRO A 439 16.01 5.48 -19.09
N GLU A 440 15.96 4.34 -18.38
CA GLU A 440 15.17 3.17 -18.75
C GLU A 440 13.71 3.50 -19.08
N TYR A 441 13.10 4.49 -18.40
CA TYR A 441 11.73 4.93 -18.70
C TYR A 441 11.71 6.05 -19.75
N LEU A 442 12.63 7.01 -19.66
CA LEU A 442 12.59 8.23 -20.47
C LEU A 442 13.02 8.02 -21.92
N ASP A 443 13.91 7.06 -22.17
CA ASP A 443 14.48 6.81 -23.51
C ASP A 443 13.63 5.85 -24.36
N VAL A 444 12.50 5.36 -23.83
CA VAL A 444 11.62 4.43 -24.54
C VAL A 444 10.94 5.14 -25.71
N THR A 445 11.09 4.57 -26.90
CA THR A 445 10.58 5.15 -28.14
C THR A 445 9.12 4.75 -28.42
N LEU A 446 8.45 5.51 -29.29
CA LEU A 446 7.11 5.16 -29.78
C LEU A 446 7.09 3.82 -30.52
N ASP A 447 8.16 3.49 -31.24
CA ASP A 447 8.31 2.23 -31.98
C ASP A 447 8.41 1.03 -31.02
N GLU A 448 9.23 1.12 -29.98
CA GLU A 448 9.33 0.07 -28.94
C GLU A 448 8.00 -0.17 -28.20
N VAL A 449 7.25 0.91 -27.94
CA VAL A 449 5.89 0.81 -27.40
C VAL A 449 4.95 0.18 -28.43
N GLY A 450 5.09 0.50 -29.72
CA GLY A 450 4.36 -0.13 -30.82
C GLY A 450 4.59 -1.63 -30.90
N ILE A 451 5.84 -2.07 -30.77
CA ILE A 451 6.24 -3.49 -30.69
C ILE A 451 5.59 -4.17 -29.47
N MET A 452 5.64 -3.53 -28.31
CA MET A 452 5.00 -4.03 -27.08
C MET A 452 3.49 -4.20 -27.25
N LEU A 453 2.83 -3.24 -27.92
CA LEU A 453 1.38 -3.24 -28.15
C LEU A 453 0.95 -4.21 -29.25
N THR A 454 1.86 -4.73 -30.07
CA THR A 454 1.54 -5.67 -31.15
C THR A 454 1.33 -7.07 -30.55
N PRO A 455 0.28 -7.82 -30.96
CA PRO A 455 0.00 -9.15 -30.39
C PRO A 455 1.17 -10.12 -30.56
N PRO A 456 1.37 -11.06 -29.61
CA PRO A 456 2.43 -12.06 -29.71
C PRO A 456 2.22 -12.90 -30.98
N GLY A 457 3.29 -13.12 -31.72
CA GLY A 457 3.25 -13.83 -33.00
C GLY A 457 2.91 -12.98 -34.23
N LEU A 458 2.61 -11.69 -34.08
CA LEU A 458 2.52 -10.73 -35.19
C LEU A 458 3.75 -9.83 -35.23
N LEU A 459 4.19 -9.47 -36.44
CA LEU A 459 5.31 -8.55 -36.67
C LEU A 459 4.81 -7.09 -36.69
N HIS A 460 5.40 -6.24 -35.86
CA HIS A 460 5.14 -4.80 -35.81
C HIS A 460 5.71 -4.08 -37.04
N ASN A 461 6.90 -4.48 -37.50
CA ASN A 461 7.59 -3.91 -38.64
C ASN A 461 6.87 -4.23 -39.98
N GLN A 462 5.76 -3.53 -40.24
CA GLN A 462 4.98 -3.67 -41.46
C GLN A 462 5.74 -3.18 -42.70
N ALA A 463 6.68 -2.24 -42.53
CA ALA A 463 7.53 -1.74 -43.60
C ALA A 463 8.43 -2.85 -44.15
N LEU A 464 8.95 -3.72 -43.28
CA LEU A 464 9.69 -4.91 -43.71
C LEU A 464 8.81 -5.82 -44.57
N LEU A 465 7.58 -6.11 -44.13
CA LEU A 465 6.63 -6.94 -44.90
C LEU A 465 6.18 -6.31 -46.22
N ALA A 466 6.26 -5.00 -46.35
CA ALA A 466 5.96 -4.27 -47.59
C ALA A 466 7.17 -4.24 -48.54
N SER A 467 8.39 -4.23 -48.00
CA SER A 467 9.64 -4.25 -48.78
C SER A 467 9.98 -5.61 -49.38
N LEU A 468 9.46 -6.69 -48.80
CA LEU A 468 9.67 -8.05 -49.31
C LEU A 468 8.81 -8.28 -50.57
N PRO A 469 9.39 -8.68 -51.72
CA PRO A 469 8.61 -9.02 -52.90
C PRO A 469 7.68 -10.19 -52.60
N ARG A 470 6.37 -9.95 -52.67
CA ARG A 470 5.34 -10.97 -52.42
C ARG A 470 5.02 -11.71 -53.72
N TYR A 471 5.26 -13.00 -53.74
CA TYR A 471 4.89 -13.83 -54.89
C TYR A 471 3.40 -14.18 -54.81
N GLN A 472 2.57 -13.53 -55.64
CA GLN A 472 1.15 -13.86 -55.74
C GLN A 472 0.94 -15.15 -56.53
N MET A 473 0.55 -16.22 -55.85
CA MET A 473 0.06 -17.44 -56.50
C MET A 473 -1.42 -17.30 -56.85
N ASN A 474 -1.74 -16.62 -57.94
CA ASN A 474 -3.06 -16.74 -58.56
C ASN A 474 -3.17 -18.15 -59.18
N LYS A 475 -3.98 -19.02 -58.56
CA LYS A 475 -4.21 -20.43 -58.98
C LYS A 475 -4.71 -20.58 -60.43
N THR A 476 -5.09 -19.50 -61.10
CA THR A 476 -5.57 -19.48 -62.49
C THR A 476 -4.46 -19.27 -63.54
N ASN A 477 -3.27 -18.76 -63.17
CA ASN A 477 -2.25 -18.32 -64.14
C ASN A 477 -0.95 -19.13 -64.17
N VAL A 478 -0.91 -20.31 -63.55
CA VAL A 478 0.30 -21.16 -63.48
C VAL A 478 0.79 -21.65 -64.87
N LYS A 479 0.01 -21.53 -65.94
CA LYS A 479 0.39 -22.00 -67.29
C LYS A 479 0.99 -20.95 -68.24
N ARG A 480 1.15 -19.67 -67.87
CA ARG A 480 1.61 -18.64 -68.84
C ARG A 480 2.72 -17.68 -68.38
N GLU A 481 3.20 -17.74 -67.15
CA GLU A 481 4.20 -16.78 -66.63
C GLU A 481 5.57 -17.39 -66.31
N SER A 482 5.98 -18.45 -67.00
CA SER A 482 7.31 -19.10 -66.86
C SER A 482 8.49 -18.32 -67.48
N LYS A 483 8.38 -16.99 -67.63
CA LYS A 483 9.40 -16.16 -68.31
C LYS A 483 9.87 -14.94 -67.52
N LEU A 484 9.48 -14.78 -66.25
CA LEU A 484 9.82 -13.61 -65.44
C LEU A 484 10.62 -13.92 -64.16
N TYR A 485 10.85 -15.20 -63.83
CA TYR A 485 11.66 -15.61 -62.68
C TYR A 485 12.93 -16.33 -63.15
N SER A 486 14.07 -16.06 -62.52
CA SER A 486 15.28 -16.87 -62.72
C SER A 486 15.04 -18.27 -62.15
N HIS A 487 15.40 -19.31 -62.91
CA HIS A 487 15.22 -20.74 -62.58
C HIS A 487 15.66 -21.12 -61.15
N GLU A 488 16.64 -20.40 -60.61
CA GLU A 488 17.17 -20.56 -59.26
C GLU A 488 16.14 -20.24 -58.16
N ILE A 489 15.31 -19.21 -58.36
CA ILE A 489 14.29 -18.76 -57.39
C ILE A 489 13.08 -19.70 -57.38
N GLU A 490 12.68 -20.22 -58.55
CA GLU A 490 11.59 -21.21 -58.65
C GLU A 490 11.94 -22.52 -57.94
N MET A 491 13.19 -22.96 -58.05
CA MET A 491 13.70 -24.15 -57.36
C MET A 491 13.71 -23.95 -55.83
N GLU A 492 14.15 -22.79 -55.35
CA GLU A 492 14.21 -22.47 -53.91
C GLU A 492 12.80 -22.42 -53.28
N ILE A 493 11.79 -21.92 -54.01
CA ILE A 493 10.37 -21.93 -53.59
C ILE A 493 9.81 -23.37 -53.55
N LEU A 494 10.13 -24.20 -54.56
CA LEU A 494 9.72 -25.60 -54.61
C LEU A 494 10.35 -26.44 -53.49
N GLU A 495 11.62 -26.21 -53.17
CA GLU A 495 12.32 -26.87 -52.06
C GLU A 495 11.72 -26.47 -50.70
N ALA A 496 11.40 -25.18 -50.50
CA ALA A 496 10.72 -24.71 -49.29
C ALA A 496 9.33 -25.35 -49.09
N GLN A 497 8.59 -25.55 -50.18
CA GLN A 497 7.29 -26.24 -50.17
C GLN A 497 7.45 -27.75 -49.89
N ALA A 498 8.50 -28.38 -50.40
CA ALA A 498 8.81 -29.78 -50.14
C ALA A 498 9.24 -30.02 -48.68
N ALA A 499 10.05 -29.12 -48.11
CA ALA A 499 10.44 -29.14 -46.69
C ALA A 499 9.22 -29.00 -45.77
N LYS A 500 8.25 -28.13 -46.11
CA LYS A 500 6.97 -28.01 -45.38
C LYS A 500 6.08 -29.24 -45.46
N LYS A 501 5.99 -29.91 -46.62
CA LYS A 501 5.24 -31.17 -46.74
C LYS A 501 5.81 -32.27 -45.84
N ARG A 502 7.12 -32.26 -45.61
CA ARG A 502 7.81 -33.18 -44.68
C ARG A 502 7.55 -32.82 -43.21
N GLN A 503 7.49 -31.53 -42.84
CA GLN A 503 7.21 -31.09 -41.46
C GLN A 503 5.72 -31.13 -41.07
N LYS A 504 4.77 -30.96 -42.01
CA LYS A 504 3.33 -31.03 -41.74
C LYS A 504 2.81 -32.44 -41.43
N GLN A 505 3.62 -33.49 -41.64
CA GLN A 505 3.25 -34.85 -41.25
C GLN A 505 3.44 -35.14 -39.75
N THR A 506 3.97 -34.19 -38.95
CA THR A 506 4.27 -34.41 -37.53
C THR A 506 3.48 -33.56 -36.52
N THR A 507 2.67 -32.59 -36.93
CA THR A 507 1.88 -31.76 -35.99
C THR A 507 0.51 -31.44 -36.59
N ALA A 508 -0.47 -32.29 -36.30
CA ALA A 508 -1.88 -32.04 -36.56
C ALA A 508 -2.54 -31.65 -35.24
N ASP A 509 -2.68 -30.33 -35.03
CA ASP A 509 -3.73 -29.64 -34.25
C ASP A 509 -3.19 -28.30 -33.71
N GLY A 510 -3.70 -27.20 -34.26
CA GLY A 510 -3.40 -25.82 -33.82
C GLY A 510 -3.72 -24.78 -34.87
N GLU A 511 -4.24 -23.62 -34.45
CA GLU A 511 -4.52 -22.44 -35.29
C GLU A 511 -3.32 -22.09 -36.19
N GLN A 512 -3.59 -21.71 -37.45
CA GLN A 512 -2.55 -21.34 -38.40
C GLN A 512 -1.76 -20.13 -37.87
N SER A 513 -0.48 -20.34 -37.55
CA SER A 513 0.42 -19.28 -37.10
C SER A 513 0.60 -18.22 -38.20
N PHE A 514 0.79 -16.95 -37.82
CA PHE A 514 1.09 -15.85 -38.75
C PHE A 514 2.26 -16.16 -39.69
N LEU A 515 3.28 -16.87 -39.19
CA LEU A 515 4.39 -17.34 -40.02
C LEU A 515 3.94 -18.37 -41.06
N GLU A 516 2.93 -19.19 -40.76
CA GLU A 516 2.40 -20.19 -41.69
C GLU A 516 1.58 -19.57 -42.83
N SER A 517 0.92 -18.43 -42.58
CA SER A 517 0.09 -17.72 -43.56
C SER A 517 0.90 -16.92 -44.57
N ILE A 518 2.05 -16.34 -44.16
CA ILE A 518 2.92 -15.53 -45.04
C ILE A 518 3.99 -16.38 -45.74
N ALA A 519 4.42 -17.48 -45.13
CA ALA A 519 5.41 -18.38 -45.69
C ALA A 519 5.20 -18.90 -47.13
N PRO A 520 3.98 -19.14 -47.66
CA PRO A 520 3.81 -19.53 -49.07
C PRO A 520 4.12 -18.40 -50.07
N GLN A 521 4.34 -17.16 -49.61
CA GLN A 521 4.58 -15.97 -50.44
C GLN A 521 6.03 -15.47 -50.37
N LEU A 522 6.90 -16.15 -49.61
CA LEU A 522 8.28 -15.74 -49.32
C LEU A 522 9.29 -16.88 -49.59
N THR A 523 10.52 -16.52 -49.95
CA THR A 523 11.66 -17.45 -50.06
C THR A 523 12.20 -17.87 -48.69
N VAL A 524 13.06 -18.90 -48.63
CA VAL A 524 13.66 -19.40 -47.38
C VAL A 524 14.44 -18.29 -46.65
N LYS A 525 15.29 -17.54 -47.37
CA LYS A 525 16.08 -16.44 -46.79
C LYS A 525 15.20 -15.30 -46.27
N GLN A 526 14.13 -14.96 -46.98
CA GLN A 526 13.18 -13.92 -46.54
C GLN A 526 12.38 -14.35 -45.32
N LEU A 527 12.03 -15.63 -45.25
CA LEU A 527 11.34 -16.21 -44.10
C LEU A 527 12.23 -16.28 -42.86
N GLU A 528 13.51 -16.59 -43.02
CA GLU A 528 14.51 -16.48 -41.95
C GLU A 528 14.69 -15.04 -41.48
N LEU A 529 14.68 -14.07 -42.41
CA LEU A 529 14.77 -12.65 -42.07
C LEU A 529 13.55 -12.16 -41.28
N VAL A 530 12.33 -12.58 -41.65
CA VAL A 530 11.12 -12.29 -40.88
C VAL A 530 11.15 -12.96 -39.51
N LYS A 531 11.62 -14.21 -39.41
CA LYS A 531 11.79 -14.89 -38.11
C LYS A 531 12.78 -14.18 -37.21
N ALA A 532 13.93 -13.78 -37.75
CA ALA A 532 14.94 -13.04 -37.01
C ALA A 532 14.38 -11.69 -36.50
N GLU A 533 13.58 -11.00 -37.31
CA GLU A 533 12.93 -9.76 -36.87
C GLU A 533 11.86 -10.00 -35.80
N MET A 534 11.05 -11.06 -35.93
CA MET A 534 10.08 -11.45 -34.90
C MET A 534 10.75 -11.80 -33.57
N GLU A 535 11.91 -12.47 -33.60
CA GLU A 535 12.70 -12.78 -32.40
C GLU A 535 13.22 -11.50 -31.73
N LYS A 536 13.73 -10.53 -32.50
CA LYS A 536 14.13 -9.22 -31.97
C LYS A 536 12.96 -8.48 -31.34
N GLU A 537 11.82 -8.44 -32.03
CA GLU A 537 10.60 -7.81 -31.52
C GLU A 537 10.10 -8.48 -30.24
N GLU A 538 10.20 -9.81 -30.12
CA GLU A 538 9.82 -10.53 -28.90
C GLU A 538 10.70 -10.16 -27.71
N VAL A 539 12.02 -10.02 -27.91
CA VAL A 539 12.94 -9.54 -26.86
C VAL A 539 12.55 -8.13 -26.40
N ILE A 540 12.25 -7.23 -27.34
CA ILE A 540 11.82 -5.85 -27.03
C ILE A 540 10.48 -5.89 -26.28
N ARG A 541 9.51 -6.67 -26.77
CA ARG A 541 8.18 -6.83 -26.18
C ARG A 541 8.25 -7.27 -24.73
N LEU A 542 9.03 -8.31 -24.42
CA LEU A 542 9.20 -8.81 -23.04
C LEU A 542 9.89 -7.78 -22.14
N ARG A 543 10.93 -7.10 -22.64
CA ARG A 543 11.66 -6.05 -21.91
C ARG A 543 10.74 -4.88 -21.56
N ILE A 544 10.04 -4.32 -22.54
CA ILE A 544 9.17 -3.15 -22.36
C ILE A 544 7.92 -3.51 -21.56
N ALA A 545 7.34 -4.72 -21.72
CA ALA A 545 6.22 -5.17 -20.90
C ALA A 545 6.59 -5.28 -19.41
N LYS A 546 7.77 -5.83 -19.10
CA LYS A 546 8.30 -5.89 -17.73
C LYS A 546 8.52 -4.49 -17.16
N LEU A 547 9.10 -3.60 -17.95
CA LEU A 547 9.33 -2.20 -17.56
C LEU A 547 8.00 -1.47 -17.30
N TYR A 548 7.00 -1.65 -18.16
CA TYR A 548 5.66 -1.09 -18.00
C TYR A 548 5.00 -1.60 -16.71
N ALA A 549 5.08 -2.89 -16.39
CA ALA A 549 4.49 -3.45 -15.17
C ALA A 549 5.10 -2.86 -13.89
N VAL A 550 6.41 -2.63 -13.86
CA VAL A 550 7.08 -1.97 -12.72
C VAL A 550 6.73 -0.47 -12.68
N GLY A 551 6.71 0.18 -13.83
CA GLY A 551 6.38 1.61 -13.95
C GLY A 551 4.92 1.91 -13.60
N SER A 552 3.98 1.04 -13.99
CA SER A 552 2.55 1.21 -13.73
C SER A 552 2.24 1.16 -12.23
N HIS A 553 2.88 0.26 -11.49
CA HIS A 553 2.80 0.20 -10.03
C HIS A 553 3.32 1.48 -9.37
N LYS A 554 4.46 2.02 -9.84
CA LYS A 554 4.99 3.30 -9.35
C LYS A 554 4.08 4.48 -9.69
N MET A 555 3.45 4.47 -10.86
CA MET A 555 2.47 5.48 -11.27
C MET A 555 1.19 5.42 -10.42
N ASP A 556 0.77 4.23 -10.01
CA ASP A 556 -0.34 4.06 -9.08
C ASP A 556 -0.03 4.64 -7.70
N LEU A 557 1.19 4.40 -7.17
CA LEU A 557 1.66 5.05 -5.94
C LEU A 557 1.65 6.58 -6.06
N LEU A 558 2.13 7.12 -7.18
CA LEU A 558 2.12 8.57 -7.46
C LEU A 558 0.70 9.13 -7.53
N THR A 559 -0.21 8.40 -8.18
CA THR A 559 -1.62 8.80 -8.32
C THR A 559 -2.33 8.79 -6.97
N ILE A 560 -2.10 7.76 -6.14
CA ILE A 560 -2.63 7.68 -4.77
C ILE A 560 -2.10 8.83 -3.92
N LEU A 561 -0.81 9.17 -4.05
CA LEU A 561 -0.20 10.30 -3.36
C LEU A 561 -0.95 11.61 -3.68
N HIS A 562 -1.08 11.93 -4.97
CA HIS A 562 -1.74 13.17 -5.38
C HIS A 562 -3.24 13.17 -5.04
N ASP A 563 -3.95 12.06 -5.25
CA ASP A 563 -5.38 11.95 -4.94
C ASP A 563 -5.66 12.11 -3.44
N THR A 564 -4.84 11.49 -2.58
CA THR A 564 -5.00 11.58 -1.13
C THR A 564 -4.76 13.00 -0.64
N LEU A 565 -3.73 13.66 -1.16
CA LEU A 565 -3.43 15.04 -0.81
C LEU A 565 -4.50 16.02 -1.30
N LEU A 566 -5.03 15.82 -2.52
CA LEU A 566 -6.14 16.60 -3.06
C LEU A 566 -7.40 16.49 -2.19
N ARG A 567 -7.69 15.29 -1.67
CA ARG A 567 -8.84 15.05 -0.79
C ARG A 567 -8.58 15.37 0.69
N CYS A 568 -7.34 15.68 1.07
CA CYS A 568 -6.98 15.96 2.45
C CYS A 568 -7.72 17.21 2.95
N SER A 569 -8.36 17.12 4.12
CA SER A 569 -8.95 18.28 4.78
C SER A 569 -7.85 19.25 5.21
N ASN A 570 -8.05 20.55 4.96
CA ASN A 570 -7.07 21.59 5.25
C ASN A 570 -6.97 21.86 6.77
N VAL A 571 -6.26 20.99 7.49
CA VAL A 571 -5.80 21.28 8.85
C VAL A 571 -4.54 22.13 8.71
N GLU A 572 -4.62 23.41 9.07
CA GLU A 572 -3.47 24.30 9.33
C GLU A 572 -2.41 24.38 8.21
N GLY A 573 -2.79 24.34 6.91
CA GLY A 573 -1.86 24.60 5.80
C GLY A 573 -0.97 23.43 5.37
N ILE A 574 -1.26 22.21 5.82
CA ILE A 574 -0.50 20.98 5.47
C ILE A 574 -0.31 20.78 3.95
N GLN A 575 -1.35 21.00 3.15
CA GLN A 575 -1.26 20.86 1.69
C GLN A 575 -0.22 21.84 1.10
N LEU A 576 -0.19 23.07 1.60
CA LEU A 576 0.78 24.08 1.18
C LEU A 576 2.20 23.67 1.59
N ALA A 577 2.39 23.20 2.83
CA ALA A 577 3.69 22.73 3.31
C ALA A 577 4.24 21.55 2.47
N PHE A 578 3.38 20.60 2.08
CA PHE A 578 3.78 19.52 1.18
C PHE A 578 4.20 20.05 -0.19
N LEU A 579 3.40 20.95 -0.78
CA LEU A 579 3.67 21.51 -2.10
C LEU A 579 4.94 22.37 -2.11
N GLN A 580 5.18 23.18 -1.08
CA GLN A 580 6.42 23.96 -0.93
C GLN A 580 7.66 23.08 -1.02
N ARG A 581 7.63 21.87 -0.45
CA ARG A 581 8.77 20.94 -0.45
C ARG A 581 8.90 20.11 -1.73
N ASN A 582 7.80 19.77 -2.40
CA ASN A 582 7.80 18.71 -3.42
C ASN A 582 7.24 19.12 -4.79
N SER A 583 6.50 20.22 -4.90
CA SER A 583 5.79 20.61 -6.13
C SER A 583 6.71 20.66 -7.35
N PHE A 584 7.89 21.26 -7.23
CA PHE A 584 8.85 21.39 -8.32
C PHE A 584 9.26 20.02 -8.89
N ALA A 585 9.74 19.13 -8.01
CA ALA A 585 10.16 17.79 -8.39
C ALA A 585 8.99 17.00 -9.02
N LEU A 586 7.78 17.11 -8.45
CA LEU A 586 6.60 16.39 -8.95
C LEU A 586 6.08 16.96 -10.28
N CYS A 587 6.14 18.28 -10.48
CA CYS A 587 5.81 18.92 -11.75
C CYS A 587 6.81 18.50 -12.83
N ASP A 588 8.11 18.59 -12.55
CA ASP A 588 9.16 18.13 -13.48
C ASP A 588 8.99 16.66 -13.85
N LEU A 589 8.77 15.80 -12.86
CA LEU A 589 8.50 14.38 -13.05
C LEU A 589 7.29 14.14 -13.96
N THR A 590 6.13 14.70 -13.62
CA THR A 590 4.89 14.45 -14.38
C THR A 590 4.93 15.03 -15.78
N THR A 591 5.57 16.19 -15.98
CA THR A 591 5.79 16.78 -17.32
C THR A 591 6.66 15.88 -18.20
N ARG A 592 7.78 15.36 -17.68
CA ARG A 592 8.65 14.42 -18.44
C ARG A 592 7.94 13.11 -18.75
N LEU A 593 7.15 12.59 -17.80
CA LEU A 593 6.40 11.35 -18.00
C LEU A 593 5.25 11.49 -19.02
N LEU A 594 4.66 12.68 -19.15
CA LEU A 594 3.68 12.96 -20.23
C LEU A 594 4.34 12.96 -21.61
N ALA A 595 5.60 13.41 -21.72
CA ALA A 595 6.36 13.35 -22.96
C ALA A 595 6.87 11.92 -23.31
N CYS A 596 6.93 11.02 -22.33
CA CYS A 596 7.36 9.63 -22.52
C CYS A 596 6.19 8.73 -22.97
N PRO A 597 6.30 7.99 -24.10
CA PRO A 597 5.18 7.22 -24.64
C PRO A 597 4.75 6.01 -23.78
N LEU A 598 5.67 5.44 -22.98
CA LEU A 598 5.42 4.26 -22.18
C LEU A 598 4.38 4.53 -21.08
N LEU A 599 4.66 5.50 -20.22
CA LEU A 599 3.88 5.82 -19.01
C LEU A 599 2.91 7.00 -19.19
N SER A 600 2.98 7.75 -20.30
CA SER A 600 2.11 8.90 -20.60
C SER A 600 0.63 8.68 -20.28
N PRO A 601 -0.02 7.55 -20.66
CA PRO A 601 -1.45 7.36 -20.35
C PRO A 601 -1.78 7.31 -18.86
N LEU A 602 -0.84 6.86 -18.02
CA LEU A 602 -0.99 6.86 -16.56
C LEU A 602 -0.59 8.22 -15.96
N ALA A 603 0.32 8.94 -16.62
CA ALA A 603 0.79 10.25 -16.20
C ALA A 603 -0.31 11.32 -16.29
N ILE A 604 -1.26 11.19 -17.22
CA ILE A 604 -2.43 12.09 -17.34
C ILE A 604 -3.18 12.17 -16.00
N GLY A 605 -3.49 11.02 -15.40
CA GLY A 605 -4.19 10.94 -14.13
C GLY A 605 -3.40 11.52 -12.95
N ALA A 606 -2.10 11.24 -12.90
CA ALA A 606 -1.21 11.74 -11.86
C ALA A 606 -1.01 13.27 -11.97
N HIS A 607 -0.74 13.78 -13.17
CA HIS A 607 -0.55 15.21 -13.43
C HIS A 607 -1.82 16.01 -13.18
N SER A 608 -2.98 15.50 -13.65
CA SER A 608 -4.28 16.14 -13.43
C SER A 608 -4.55 16.42 -11.94
N ARG A 609 -4.31 15.42 -11.07
CA ARG A 609 -4.50 15.57 -9.62
C ARG A 609 -3.51 16.53 -8.97
N LEU A 610 -2.25 16.51 -9.40
CA LEU A 610 -1.22 17.43 -8.90
C LEU A 610 -1.53 18.88 -9.29
N ALA A 611 -1.81 19.14 -10.56
CA ALA A 611 -2.13 20.47 -11.07
C ALA A 611 -3.40 21.03 -10.41
N ARG A 612 -4.42 20.18 -10.21
CA ARG A 612 -5.61 20.54 -9.43
C ARG A 612 -5.28 20.88 -7.99
N LEU A 613 -4.45 20.08 -7.32
CA LEU A 613 -4.05 20.35 -5.93
C LEU A 613 -3.35 21.70 -5.81
N ILE A 614 -2.41 22.01 -6.72
CA ILE A 614 -1.70 23.30 -6.74
C ILE A 614 -2.68 24.45 -6.96
N ALA A 615 -3.57 24.34 -7.96
CA ALA A 615 -4.56 25.37 -8.26
C ALA A 615 -5.60 25.57 -7.13
N GLU A 616 -6.13 24.49 -6.56
CA GLU A 616 -7.09 24.54 -5.46
C GLU A 616 -6.47 25.15 -4.19
N VAL A 617 -5.18 24.95 -3.93
CA VAL A 617 -4.48 25.57 -2.79
C VAL A 617 -4.20 27.05 -3.06
N ALA A 618 -3.80 27.41 -4.29
CA ALA A 618 -3.49 28.78 -4.67
C ALA A 618 -4.72 29.71 -4.70
N MET A 619 -5.84 29.24 -5.26
CA MET A 619 -7.05 30.05 -5.44
C MET A 619 -8.00 30.04 -4.23
N ARG A 620 -7.72 29.22 -3.21
CA ARG A 620 -8.62 29.00 -2.06
C ARG A 620 -8.98 30.28 -1.31
N ALA A 621 -8.03 31.21 -1.19
CA ALA A 621 -8.22 32.46 -0.46
C ALA A 621 -9.15 33.43 -1.20
N SER A 622 -9.21 33.34 -2.53
CA SER A 622 -9.92 34.29 -3.39
C SER A 622 -11.26 33.74 -3.92
N VAL A 623 -11.39 32.43 -4.10
CA VAL A 623 -12.60 31.79 -4.62
C VAL A 623 -13.34 31.08 -3.50
N VAL A 624 -14.42 31.70 -3.02
CA VAL A 624 -15.22 31.19 -1.88
C VAL A 624 -16.07 29.98 -2.26
N ASP A 625 -16.62 29.96 -3.48
CA ASP A 625 -17.44 28.83 -3.94
C ASP A 625 -16.56 27.62 -4.29
N ARG A 626 -16.79 26.52 -3.56
CA ARG A 626 -16.07 25.25 -3.76
C ARG A 626 -16.31 24.67 -5.15
N THR A 627 -17.50 24.83 -5.72
CA THR A 627 -17.79 24.25 -7.05
C THR A 627 -17.02 24.99 -8.14
N GLU A 628 -16.98 26.31 -8.05
CA GLU A 628 -16.20 27.16 -8.94
C GLU A 628 -14.69 26.97 -8.76
N LEU A 629 -14.19 26.83 -7.53
CA LEU A 629 -12.79 26.51 -7.25
C LEU A 629 -12.38 25.20 -7.92
N CYS A 630 -13.17 24.14 -7.74
CA CYS A 630 -12.93 22.85 -8.38
C CYS A 630 -12.95 22.95 -9.91
N ARG A 631 -13.87 23.76 -10.48
CA ARG A 631 -13.98 23.98 -11.92
C ARG A 631 -12.75 24.68 -12.48
N LYS A 632 -12.30 25.78 -11.86
CA LYS A 632 -11.10 26.52 -12.25
C LYS A 632 -9.82 25.69 -12.12
N ALA A 633 -9.70 24.92 -11.04
CA ALA A 633 -8.58 24.01 -10.84
C ALA A 633 -8.56 22.87 -11.88
N PHE A 634 -9.72 22.30 -12.21
CA PHE A 634 -9.84 21.31 -13.28
C PHE A 634 -9.48 21.91 -14.64
N LEU A 635 -9.97 23.11 -14.94
CA LEU A 635 -9.65 23.86 -16.16
C LEU A 635 -8.13 24.04 -16.29
N PHE A 636 -7.44 24.52 -15.25
CA PHE A 636 -5.99 24.66 -15.23
C PHE A 636 -5.28 23.33 -15.52
N ALA A 637 -5.68 22.26 -14.82
CA ALA A 637 -5.07 20.95 -15.00
C ALA A 637 -5.29 20.39 -16.40
N ALA A 638 -6.50 20.46 -16.94
CA ALA A 638 -6.80 19.95 -18.27
C ALA A 638 -6.12 20.77 -19.38
N TRP A 639 -6.09 22.11 -19.24
CA TRP A 639 -5.31 23.01 -20.09
C TRP A 639 -3.81 22.65 -20.08
N SER A 640 -3.25 22.44 -18.89
CA SER A 640 -1.83 22.12 -18.74
C SER A 640 -1.44 20.81 -19.47
N ILE A 641 -2.28 19.77 -19.39
CA ILE A 641 -2.05 18.50 -20.11
C ILE A 641 -2.20 18.72 -21.63
N ARG A 642 -3.18 19.53 -22.06
CA ARG A 642 -3.40 19.86 -23.48
C ARG A 642 -2.18 20.56 -24.09
N ILE A 643 -1.58 21.52 -23.37
CA ILE A 643 -0.37 22.25 -23.81
C ILE A 643 0.86 21.35 -23.85
N LEU A 644 1.06 20.51 -22.83
CA LEU A 644 2.19 19.57 -22.80
C LEU A 644 2.13 18.54 -23.93
N GLY A 645 0.92 18.12 -24.31
CA GLY A 645 0.70 17.15 -25.38
C GLY A 645 1.20 15.76 -24.98
N PRO A 646 0.37 14.91 -24.33
CA PRO A 646 0.79 13.57 -23.94
C PRO A 646 1.22 12.75 -25.17
N ALA A 647 2.37 12.10 -25.08
CA ALA A 647 2.91 11.29 -26.17
C ALA A 647 1.99 10.12 -26.56
N ARG A 648 1.17 9.66 -25.62
CA ARG A 648 0.18 8.60 -25.85
C ARG A 648 -1.03 8.73 -24.92
N VAL A 649 -2.20 8.36 -25.43
CA VAL A 649 -3.50 8.36 -24.71
C VAL A 649 -4.20 7.02 -24.95
N CYS A 650 -4.94 6.52 -23.95
CA CYS A 650 -5.76 5.31 -24.09
C CYS A 650 -7.26 5.67 -24.07
N LEU A 651 -7.96 5.48 -25.20
CA LEU A 651 -9.39 5.78 -25.40
C LEU A 651 -10.20 4.49 -25.65
N GLU A 652 -11.51 4.52 -25.41
CA GLU A 652 -12.39 3.35 -25.55
C GLU A 652 -12.51 2.83 -26.99
N GLU A 653 -12.48 3.70 -28.01
CA GLU A 653 -12.70 3.34 -29.42
C GLU A 653 -11.53 2.57 -30.07
N LYS A 654 -10.36 2.52 -29.43
CA LYS A 654 -9.19 1.74 -29.88
C LYS A 654 -8.68 0.87 -28.73
N PRO A 655 -9.22 -0.36 -28.54
CA PRO A 655 -8.73 -1.23 -27.49
C PRO A 655 -7.24 -1.54 -27.75
N PRO A 656 -6.33 -1.27 -26.80
CA PRO A 656 -5.00 -1.84 -26.88
C PRO A 656 -5.13 -3.37 -26.80
N VAL A 657 -4.16 -4.08 -27.37
CA VAL A 657 -4.13 -5.55 -27.35
C VAL A 657 -4.21 -6.05 -25.90
N ALA A 658 -4.89 -7.18 -25.68
CA ALA A 658 -5.26 -7.73 -24.37
C ALA A 658 -4.09 -7.84 -23.35
N SER A 659 -2.83 -7.90 -23.82
CA SER A 659 -1.63 -7.90 -22.97
C SER A 659 -1.41 -6.59 -22.19
N PHE A 660 -1.92 -5.45 -22.69
CA PHE A 660 -1.82 -4.14 -22.03
C PHE A 660 -2.85 -3.96 -20.90
N CYS A 661 -3.99 -4.66 -20.99
CA CYS A 661 -5.13 -4.49 -20.10
C CYS A 661 -4.89 -4.95 -18.65
N GLN A 662 -3.89 -5.81 -18.42
CA GLN A 662 -3.75 -6.56 -17.16
C GLN A 662 -2.73 -5.99 -16.17
N THR A 663 -1.98 -4.94 -16.55
CA THR A 663 -0.77 -4.51 -15.80
C THR A 663 -0.92 -3.18 -15.07
N SER A 664 -1.97 -2.38 -15.33
CA SER A 664 -2.31 -1.21 -14.51
C SER A 664 -3.13 -1.63 -13.27
N SER A 665 -2.73 -1.14 -12.10
CA SER A 665 -3.49 -1.34 -10.86
C SER A 665 -4.59 -0.28 -10.69
N VAL A 666 -4.42 0.92 -11.24
CA VAL A 666 -5.56 1.80 -11.55
C VAL A 666 -6.42 1.01 -12.51
N ASP A 667 -7.68 0.76 -12.14
CA ASP A 667 -8.62 0.00 -12.95
C ASP A 667 -8.52 0.51 -14.39
N GLU A 668 -8.38 -0.40 -15.34
CA GLU A 668 -8.25 -0.03 -16.75
C GLU A 668 -9.41 0.87 -17.19
N GLN A 669 -10.59 0.64 -16.61
CA GLN A 669 -11.76 1.50 -16.76
C GLN A 669 -11.49 2.92 -16.24
N SER A 670 -10.82 3.07 -15.11
CA SER A 670 -10.46 4.38 -14.54
C SER A 670 -9.46 5.13 -15.41
N VAL A 671 -8.44 4.45 -15.97
CA VAL A 671 -7.47 5.10 -16.88
C VAL A 671 -8.18 5.56 -18.15
N ARG A 672 -9.03 4.72 -18.74
CA ARG A 672 -9.83 5.09 -19.92
C ARG A 672 -10.78 6.24 -19.62
N ALA A 673 -11.46 6.21 -18.48
CA ALA A 673 -12.38 7.27 -18.06
C ALA A 673 -11.66 8.62 -17.88
N GLU A 674 -10.49 8.62 -17.25
CA GLU A 674 -9.68 9.83 -17.08
C GLU A 674 -9.20 10.40 -18.42
N ASN A 675 -8.68 9.54 -19.30
CA ASN A 675 -8.26 9.93 -20.63
C ASN A 675 -9.42 10.41 -21.50
N ALA A 676 -10.59 9.76 -21.41
CA ALA A 676 -11.79 10.14 -22.12
C ALA A 676 -12.33 11.49 -21.63
N ALA A 677 -12.35 11.72 -20.31
CA ALA A 677 -12.76 12.99 -19.72
C ALA A 677 -11.83 14.14 -20.14
N TRP A 678 -10.51 13.92 -20.09
CA TRP A 678 -9.55 14.90 -20.58
C TRP A 678 -9.67 15.15 -22.10
N ASN A 679 -9.85 14.10 -22.91
CA ASN A 679 -10.00 14.23 -24.35
C ASN A 679 -11.30 14.94 -24.72
N ALA A 680 -12.40 14.63 -24.04
CA ALA A 680 -13.66 15.36 -24.19
C ALA A 680 -13.48 16.84 -23.87
N PHE A 681 -12.81 17.17 -22.76
CA PHE A 681 -12.48 18.55 -22.41
C PHE A 681 -11.61 19.25 -23.47
N SER A 682 -10.62 18.55 -24.02
CA SER A 682 -9.73 19.09 -25.06
C SER A 682 -10.46 19.40 -26.37
N ARG A 683 -11.65 18.82 -26.59
CA ARG A 683 -12.53 19.11 -27.74
C ARG A 683 -13.51 20.27 -27.47
N ILE A 684 -13.67 20.69 -26.21
CA ILE A 684 -14.56 21.79 -25.84
C ILE A 684 -13.81 23.11 -25.99
N GLY A 685 -14.08 23.83 -27.09
CA GLY A 685 -13.51 25.15 -27.36
C GLY A 685 -12.07 25.13 -27.87
N ASP A 686 -11.62 26.27 -28.37
CA ASP A 686 -10.26 26.40 -28.87
C ASP A 686 -9.26 26.42 -27.72
N ILE A 687 -8.01 26.02 -27.99
CA ILE A 687 -6.91 26.10 -27.03
C ILE A 687 -6.66 27.55 -26.62
N LYS A 688 -6.94 28.49 -27.53
CA LYS A 688 -6.87 29.93 -27.28
C LYS A 688 -7.85 30.34 -26.18
N ASP A 689 -9.14 30.05 -26.35
CA ASP A 689 -10.19 30.38 -25.36
C ASP A 689 -9.87 29.79 -23.97
N GLN A 690 -9.40 28.53 -23.93
CA GLN A 690 -9.01 27.89 -22.68
C GLN A 690 -7.80 28.56 -22.03
N THR A 691 -6.81 29.01 -22.83
CA THR A 691 -5.63 29.74 -22.35
C THR A 691 -6.03 31.10 -21.79
N GLU A 692 -6.96 31.81 -22.45
CA GLU A 692 -7.49 33.09 -21.97
C GLU A 692 -8.21 32.92 -20.63
N LEU A 693 -9.08 31.92 -20.47
CA LEU A 693 -9.76 31.64 -19.20
C LEU A 693 -8.79 31.29 -18.05
N VAL A 694 -7.71 30.56 -18.36
CA VAL A 694 -6.66 30.26 -17.37
C VAL A 694 -5.91 31.53 -16.99
N LEU A 695 -5.52 32.36 -17.95
CA LEU A 695 -4.85 33.64 -17.72
C LEU A 695 -5.71 34.61 -16.89
N GLU A 696 -7.01 34.69 -17.16
CA GLU A 696 -7.97 35.43 -16.34
C GLU A 696 -7.94 34.94 -14.90
N SER A 697 -7.98 33.61 -14.70
CA SER A 697 -7.94 33.01 -13.36
C SER A 697 -6.62 33.31 -12.63
N LEU A 698 -5.48 33.27 -13.33
CA LEU A 698 -4.17 33.61 -12.77
C LEU A 698 -4.09 35.09 -12.36
N LEU A 699 -4.81 35.99 -13.05
CA LEU A 699 -4.82 37.42 -12.74
C LEU A 699 -5.83 37.80 -11.66
N SER A 700 -7.06 37.30 -11.73
CA SER A 700 -8.16 37.71 -10.84
C SER A 700 -8.19 36.93 -9.53
N ASP A 701 -7.88 35.63 -9.57
CA ASP A 701 -8.18 34.70 -8.46
C ASP A 701 -6.95 34.34 -7.62
N LEU A 702 -5.80 34.94 -7.90
CA LEU A 702 -4.60 34.76 -7.09
C LEU A 702 -4.40 35.93 -6.14
N PRO A 703 -4.23 35.68 -4.82
CA PRO A 703 -3.72 36.70 -3.92
C PRO A 703 -2.31 37.13 -4.36
N SER A 704 -1.99 38.40 -4.17
CA SER A 704 -0.65 38.91 -4.46
C SER A 704 0.34 38.42 -3.40
N ALA A 705 1.57 38.12 -3.81
CA ALA A 705 2.69 37.95 -2.89
C ALA A 705 2.53 36.78 -1.89
N THR A 706 1.92 35.66 -2.31
CA THR A 706 1.77 34.47 -1.45
C THR A 706 2.53 33.27 -2.00
N VAL A 707 2.96 32.38 -1.12
CA VAL A 707 3.67 31.16 -1.53
C VAL A 707 2.78 30.27 -2.40
N SER A 708 1.50 30.12 -2.06
CA SER A 708 0.58 29.28 -2.83
C SER A 708 0.38 29.79 -4.26
N SER A 709 0.29 31.10 -4.46
CA SER A 709 0.23 31.72 -5.79
C SER A 709 1.54 31.55 -6.56
N ALA A 710 2.69 31.73 -5.90
CA ALA A 710 4.00 31.50 -6.51
C ALA A 710 4.16 30.06 -7.03
N LEU A 711 3.69 29.07 -6.27
CA LEU A 711 3.73 27.66 -6.69
C LEU A 711 2.90 27.39 -7.95
N LEU A 712 1.70 27.99 -8.07
CA LEU A 712 0.88 27.83 -9.27
C LEU A 712 1.52 28.49 -10.49
N ILE A 713 2.05 29.70 -10.32
CA ILE A 713 2.76 30.40 -11.39
C ILE A 713 3.98 29.60 -11.85
N SER A 714 4.78 29.09 -10.91
CA SER A 714 5.93 28.23 -11.22
C SER A 714 5.51 26.95 -11.97
N ALA A 715 4.39 26.33 -11.59
CA ALA A 715 3.83 25.18 -12.29
C ALA A 715 3.31 25.51 -13.71
N ALA A 716 2.94 26.77 -13.97
CA ALA A 716 2.49 27.22 -15.29
C ALA A 716 3.65 27.54 -16.25
N VAL A 717 4.84 27.92 -15.74
CA VAL A 717 6.02 28.29 -16.56
C VAL A 717 6.36 27.26 -17.65
N PRO A 718 6.42 25.93 -17.39
CA PRO A 718 6.70 24.95 -18.44
C PRO A 718 5.68 24.97 -19.59
N MET A 719 4.43 25.35 -19.32
CA MET A 719 3.39 25.46 -20.33
C MET A 719 3.66 26.65 -21.24
N PHE A 720 4.04 27.79 -20.67
CA PHE A 720 4.40 28.98 -21.43
C PHE A 720 5.71 28.82 -22.20
N ILE A 721 6.69 28.10 -21.68
CA ILE A 721 7.89 27.70 -22.44
C ILE A 721 7.49 26.83 -23.65
N ARG A 722 6.54 25.90 -23.47
CA ARG A 722 6.05 25.05 -24.56
C ARG A 722 5.26 25.84 -25.61
N ILE A 723 4.44 26.80 -25.18
CA ILE A 723 3.74 27.74 -26.07
C ILE A 723 4.77 28.57 -26.84
N LEU A 724 5.80 29.08 -26.16
CA LEU A 724 6.88 29.88 -26.73
C LEU A 724 7.61 29.14 -27.84
N HIS A 725 7.99 27.87 -27.62
CA HIS A 725 8.72 27.08 -28.62
C HIS A 725 7.85 26.51 -29.74
N ASN A 726 6.58 26.21 -29.49
CA ASN A 726 5.68 25.63 -30.51
C ASN A 726 5.09 26.70 -31.43
N ASN A 727 4.90 27.92 -30.92
CA ASN A 727 4.56 29.06 -31.75
C ASN A 727 5.88 29.63 -32.26
N THR A 728 6.10 29.63 -33.57
CA THR A 728 7.13 30.48 -34.18
C THR A 728 6.66 31.93 -34.02
N LEU A 729 6.88 32.49 -32.82
CA LEU A 729 6.07 33.54 -32.22
C LEU A 729 5.98 34.81 -33.07
N PHE A 730 6.97 35.00 -33.94
CA PHE A 730 7.07 36.22 -34.70
C PHE A 730 7.56 36.04 -36.15
N THR A 731 7.92 34.82 -36.56
CA THR A 731 8.60 34.59 -37.85
C THR A 731 7.66 34.21 -39.01
N SER A 732 6.38 33.89 -38.75
CA SER A 732 5.43 33.68 -39.86
C SER A 732 4.98 35.03 -40.39
N VAL A 733 5.37 35.35 -41.62
CA VAL A 733 5.08 36.60 -42.34
C VAL A 733 3.57 36.84 -42.55
N GLU A 734 2.73 35.81 -42.42
CA GLU A 734 1.39 35.79 -43.01
C GLU A 734 0.19 35.95 -42.04
N ASN A 735 0.37 36.13 -40.73
CA ASN A 735 -0.79 36.19 -39.80
C ASN A 735 -0.64 37.15 -38.61
N GLU A 736 -1.08 38.40 -38.77
CA GLU A 736 -1.07 39.43 -37.71
C GLU A 736 -1.99 39.11 -36.51
N GLU A 737 -3.14 38.46 -36.74
CA GLU A 737 -4.07 38.09 -35.65
C GLU A 737 -3.43 37.11 -34.67
N LYS A 738 -2.59 36.20 -35.17
CA LYS A 738 -1.83 35.26 -34.36
C LYS A 738 -0.80 35.99 -33.48
N LYS A 739 -0.10 36.98 -34.04
CA LYS A 739 0.86 37.81 -33.30
C LYS A 739 0.19 38.61 -32.18
N TRP A 740 -0.97 39.21 -32.45
CA TRP A 740 -1.76 39.89 -31.42
C TRP A 740 -2.20 38.96 -30.28
N ALA A 741 -2.64 37.75 -30.61
CA ALA A 741 -3.02 36.74 -29.63
C ALA A 741 -1.82 36.32 -28.77
N ASP A 742 -0.65 36.10 -29.38
CA ASP A 742 0.57 35.73 -28.66
C ASP A 742 1.03 36.87 -27.74
N VAL A 743 1.08 38.12 -28.24
CA VAL A 743 1.41 39.30 -27.43
C VAL A 743 0.44 39.43 -26.24
N TYR A 744 -0.86 39.24 -26.46
CA TYR A 744 -1.86 39.24 -25.38
C TYR A 744 -1.58 38.15 -24.33
N ILE A 745 -1.34 36.91 -24.75
CA ILE A 745 -1.07 35.76 -23.87
C ILE A 745 0.16 36.04 -22.99
N PHE A 746 1.29 36.42 -23.59
CA PHE A 746 2.52 36.68 -22.85
C PHE A 746 2.42 37.93 -21.98
N SER A 747 1.75 38.99 -22.43
CA SER A 747 1.55 40.20 -21.62
C SER A 747 0.74 39.92 -20.36
N LYS A 748 -0.33 39.13 -20.49
CA LYS A 748 -1.16 38.71 -19.36
C LYS A 748 -0.39 37.79 -18.40
N PHE A 749 0.42 36.87 -18.92
CA PHE A 749 1.24 36.01 -18.07
C PHE A 749 2.34 36.78 -17.33
N ILE A 750 3.03 37.69 -18.01
CA ILE A 750 4.03 38.59 -17.39
C ILE A 750 3.37 39.50 -16.35
N ALA A 751 2.16 39.99 -16.59
CA ALA A 751 1.40 40.73 -15.59
C ALA A 751 1.06 39.87 -14.35
N ALA A 752 0.68 38.61 -14.55
CA ALA A 752 0.43 37.67 -13.45
C ALA A 752 1.70 37.37 -12.65
N LEU A 753 2.85 37.21 -13.32
CA LEU A 753 4.16 37.08 -12.71
C LEU A 753 4.52 38.33 -11.90
N LYS A 754 4.42 39.53 -12.50
CA LYS A 754 4.66 40.81 -11.83
C LYS A 754 3.79 40.99 -10.58
N LYS A 755 2.52 40.58 -10.61
CA LYS A 755 1.62 40.65 -9.43
C LYS A 755 2.17 39.86 -8.22
N GLN A 756 2.98 38.84 -8.45
CA GLN A 756 3.60 38.05 -7.37
C GLN A 756 4.95 38.61 -6.90
N VAL A 757 5.49 39.62 -7.59
CA VAL A 757 6.89 40.11 -7.44
C VAL A 757 6.94 41.61 -7.13
N ALA A 758 5.92 42.37 -7.53
CA ALA A 758 5.80 43.81 -7.34
C ALA A 758 5.60 44.13 -5.84
N PHE A 759 6.73 44.29 -5.13
CA PHE A 759 6.75 44.45 -3.68
C PHE A 759 7.14 45.87 -3.19
N HIS A 760 7.47 46.81 -4.08
CA HIS A 760 7.93 48.14 -3.67
C HIS A 760 6.86 49.08 -3.10
N ASP A 761 5.56 48.83 -3.35
CA ASP A 761 4.48 49.75 -2.92
C ASP A 761 3.74 49.31 -1.65
N SER A 762 4.09 48.18 -1.04
CA SER A 762 3.37 47.67 0.15
C SER A 762 4.29 47.30 1.31
N VAL A 763 4.96 48.31 1.87
CA VAL A 763 5.49 48.23 3.24
C VAL A 763 4.31 47.92 4.18
N GLY A 764 4.15 46.65 4.56
CA GLY A 764 3.39 46.26 5.76
C GLY A 764 2.24 45.25 5.66
N LYS A 765 2.06 44.44 4.60
CA LYS A 765 0.88 43.54 4.51
C LYS A 765 1.07 42.12 3.95
N SER A 766 2.12 41.37 4.33
CA SER A 766 2.08 39.91 4.20
C SER A 766 2.74 39.20 5.39
N SER A 767 2.04 38.20 5.94
CA SER A 767 2.50 37.37 7.08
C SER A 767 3.54 36.31 6.68
N GLU A 768 3.71 36.05 5.39
CA GLU A 768 4.64 35.04 4.86
C GLU A 768 5.99 35.67 4.51
N SER A 769 7.09 34.96 4.81
CA SER A 769 8.43 35.45 4.51
C SER A 769 8.63 35.59 3.00
N TYR A 770 9.06 36.76 2.56
CA TYR A 770 9.36 37.05 1.15
C TYR A 770 10.31 36.01 0.51
N GLU A 771 11.29 35.54 1.28
CA GLU A 771 12.23 34.47 0.90
C GLU A 771 11.51 33.18 0.47
N SER A 772 10.45 32.80 1.17
CA SER A 772 9.67 31.59 0.85
C SER A 772 8.86 31.72 -0.44
N VAL A 773 8.39 32.92 -0.77
CA VAL A 773 7.68 33.20 -2.03
C VAL A 773 8.65 33.07 -3.21
N CYS A 774 9.84 33.67 -3.09
CA CYS A 774 10.88 33.60 -4.10
C CYS A 774 11.41 32.18 -4.33
N ALA A 775 11.66 31.42 -3.26
CA ALA A 775 12.04 30.01 -3.37
C ALA A 775 10.99 29.17 -4.12
N SER A 776 9.71 29.52 -3.97
CA SER A 776 8.59 28.82 -4.60
C SER A 776 8.37 29.20 -6.07
N LEU A 777 8.81 30.40 -6.49
CA LEU A 777 8.73 30.84 -7.88
C LEU A 777 9.72 30.09 -8.80
N GLN A 778 10.79 29.49 -8.26
CA GLN A 778 11.85 28.82 -9.02
C GLN A 778 12.53 29.79 -9.99
N PHE A 779 13.18 30.79 -9.39
CA PHE A 779 13.80 31.93 -10.06
C PHE A 779 14.51 31.57 -11.37
N GLN A 780 15.37 30.55 -11.36
CA GLN A 780 16.15 30.15 -12.52
C GLN A 780 15.28 29.87 -13.76
N ARG A 781 14.17 29.12 -13.62
CA ARG A 781 13.30 28.78 -14.77
C ARG A 781 12.53 29.98 -15.30
N ILE A 782 12.08 30.87 -14.42
CA ILE A 782 11.43 32.12 -14.82
C ILE A 782 12.44 33.02 -15.54
N TYR A 783 13.68 33.03 -15.05
CA TYR A 783 14.78 33.80 -15.63
C TYR A 783 15.12 33.30 -17.05
N GLU A 784 15.33 32.00 -17.23
CA GLU A 784 15.52 31.35 -18.53
C GLU A 784 14.35 31.64 -19.48
N PHE A 785 13.11 31.43 -19.02
CA PHE A 785 11.91 31.76 -19.81
C PHE A 785 11.85 33.23 -20.23
N SER A 786 12.15 34.16 -19.33
CA SER A 786 12.12 35.59 -19.63
C SER A 786 13.16 35.98 -20.68
N LEU A 787 14.30 35.30 -20.70
CA LEU A 787 15.35 35.53 -21.70
C LEU A 787 14.98 34.94 -23.05
N ASP A 788 14.49 33.71 -23.07
CA ASP A 788 14.01 33.08 -24.31
C ASP A 788 12.90 33.96 -24.93
N LEU A 789 12.01 34.52 -24.10
CA LEU A 789 10.98 35.45 -24.55
C LEU A 789 11.58 36.76 -25.09
N ILE A 790 12.60 37.33 -24.43
CA ILE A 790 13.30 38.52 -24.91
C ILE A 790 14.00 38.23 -26.25
N ASP A 791 14.63 37.07 -26.41
CA ASP A 791 15.32 36.66 -27.63
C ASP A 791 14.32 36.48 -28.79
N GLU A 792 13.19 35.82 -28.55
CA GLU A 792 12.12 35.67 -29.55
C GLU A 792 11.50 37.02 -29.95
N ILE A 793 11.22 37.90 -28.98
CA ILE A 793 10.76 39.28 -29.25
C ILE A 793 11.84 40.07 -30.01
N GLY A 794 13.11 39.87 -29.69
CA GLY A 794 14.23 40.49 -30.38
C GLY A 794 14.29 40.11 -31.85
N GLN A 795 14.24 38.81 -32.14
CA GLN A 795 14.20 38.28 -33.50
C GLN A 795 12.95 38.75 -34.27
N ALA A 796 11.81 38.90 -33.59
CA ALA A 796 10.59 39.51 -34.15
C ALA A 796 10.83 40.91 -34.70
N LEU A 797 11.52 41.72 -33.91
CA LEU A 797 11.77 43.13 -34.19
C LEU A 797 12.84 43.30 -35.26
N GLU A 798 13.85 42.42 -35.30
CA GLU A 798 14.94 42.43 -36.30
C GLU A 798 14.50 41.90 -37.68
N SER A 799 13.62 40.90 -37.73
CA SER A 799 13.16 40.27 -38.98
C SER A 799 12.20 41.13 -39.84
N SER A 800 11.93 42.39 -39.43
CA SER A 800 11.15 43.41 -40.18
C SER A 800 9.66 43.10 -40.38
N LEU A 801 8.83 43.30 -39.33
CA LEU A 801 7.34 43.21 -39.40
C LEU A 801 6.62 44.32 -38.62
N VAL A 802 7.27 45.46 -38.40
CA VAL A 802 6.61 46.69 -37.94
C VAL A 802 6.62 47.67 -39.10
N GLY A 803 5.51 47.75 -39.84
CA GLY A 803 5.24 48.97 -40.59
C GLY A 803 5.24 50.14 -39.63
N GLU A 804 5.80 51.28 -40.05
CA GLU A 804 5.70 52.54 -39.33
C GLU A 804 4.22 52.74 -38.92
N ASP A 805 3.97 52.79 -37.61
CA ASP A 805 2.66 52.98 -36.95
C ASP A 805 1.63 51.82 -36.94
N SER A 806 2.02 50.60 -36.54
CA SER A 806 1.05 49.59 -36.06
C SER A 806 1.02 49.48 -34.53
N GLY A 807 -0.16 49.51 -33.91
CA GLY A 807 -0.34 49.34 -32.46
C GLY A 807 0.22 48.00 -31.90
N LEU A 808 0.48 47.04 -32.78
CA LEU A 808 1.13 45.77 -32.46
C LEU A 808 2.60 45.99 -32.05
N SER A 809 3.31 46.89 -32.74
CA SER A 809 4.69 47.25 -32.39
C SER A 809 4.80 47.86 -31.00
N ALA A 810 3.89 48.79 -30.69
CA ALA A 810 3.80 49.40 -29.36
C ALA A 810 3.57 48.33 -28.28
N SER A 811 2.64 47.39 -28.54
CA SER A 811 2.33 46.30 -27.60
C SER A 811 3.50 45.32 -27.43
N ILE A 812 4.26 45.03 -28.50
CA ILE A 812 5.49 44.22 -28.44
C ILE A 812 6.56 44.94 -27.62
N CYS A 813 6.72 46.26 -27.81
CA CYS A 813 7.65 47.07 -27.03
C CYS A 813 7.26 47.13 -25.55
N GLU A 814 5.97 47.27 -25.23
CA GLU A 814 5.46 47.22 -23.85
C GLU A 814 5.70 45.85 -23.20
N LEU A 815 5.53 44.76 -23.94
CA LEU A 815 5.85 43.41 -23.49
C LEU A 815 7.35 43.24 -23.23
N LEU A 816 8.21 43.72 -24.14
CA LEU A 816 9.66 43.70 -23.97
C LEU A 816 10.09 44.51 -22.74
N GLN A 817 9.57 45.73 -22.59
CA GLN A 817 9.83 46.59 -21.44
C GLN A 817 9.36 45.90 -20.15
N SER A 818 8.15 45.33 -20.15
CA SER A 818 7.62 44.65 -18.98
C SER A 818 8.42 43.42 -18.59
N THR A 819 8.85 42.63 -19.57
CA THR A 819 9.66 41.43 -19.34
C THR A 819 11.06 41.82 -18.82
N THR A 820 11.68 42.84 -19.41
CA THR A 820 12.98 43.36 -18.98
C THR A 820 12.92 43.99 -17.58
N GLN A 821 11.84 44.71 -17.27
CA GLN A 821 11.61 45.28 -15.94
C GLN A 821 11.45 44.17 -14.90
N LEU A 822 10.60 43.17 -15.18
CA LEU A 822 10.43 42.00 -14.30
C LEU A 822 11.80 41.35 -14.03
N HIS A 823 12.59 41.17 -15.08
CA HIS A 823 13.93 40.59 -15.02
C HIS A 823 14.93 41.43 -14.19
N THR A 824 14.84 42.76 -14.30
CA THR A 824 15.70 43.71 -13.56
C THR A 824 15.31 43.80 -12.08
N GLU A 825 14.01 43.89 -11.78
CA GLU A 825 13.47 43.88 -10.41
C GLU A 825 13.91 42.62 -9.67
N TYR A 826 13.83 41.48 -10.36
CA TYR A 826 14.32 40.20 -9.89
C TYR A 826 15.82 40.18 -9.59
N PHE A 827 16.65 40.73 -10.49
CA PHE A 827 18.09 40.78 -10.31
C PHE A 827 18.53 41.71 -9.19
N LEU A 828 17.96 42.91 -9.11
CA LEU A 828 18.21 43.87 -8.03
C LEU A 828 17.88 43.26 -6.67
N HIS A 829 16.79 42.48 -6.58
CA HIS A 829 16.44 41.80 -5.34
C HIS A 829 17.48 40.75 -4.90
N ILE A 830 18.03 39.93 -5.82
CA ILE A 830 19.10 38.97 -5.48
C ILE A 830 20.33 39.70 -4.92
N LEU A 831 20.61 40.89 -5.41
CA LEU A 831 21.73 41.71 -4.94
C LEU A 831 21.45 42.30 -3.54
N GLU A 832 20.21 42.72 -3.26
CA GLU A 832 19.79 43.34 -2.01
C GLU A 832 19.53 42.34 -0.87
N SER A 833 19.06 41.13 -1.19
CA SER A 833 18.82 40.09 -0.19
C SER A 833 20.12 39.48 0.33
N GLY A 834 20.30 39.47 1.65
CA GLY A 834 21.43 38.83 2.34
C GLY A 834 21.40 37.30 2.31
N HIS A 835 21.12 36.70 1.15
CA HIS A 835 21.02 35.26 0.97
C HIS A 835 22.35 34.56 1.28
N THR A 836 22.30 33.45 2.01
CA THR A 836 23.46 32.55 2.25
C THR A 836 24.01 31.91 0.97
N GLN A 837 23.21 31.91 -0.12
CA GLN A 837 23.56 31.44 -1.45
C GLN A 837 23.80 32.58 -2.46
N LYS A 838 23.91 33.83 -2.01
CA LYS A 838 24.09 35.02 -2.86
C LYS A 838 25.24 34.84 -3.86
N ASP A 839 26.39 34.36 -3.40
CA ASP A 839 27.54 34.16 -4.27
C ASP A 839 27.32 33.06 -5.31
N SER A 840 26.66 31.95 -4.95
CA SER A 840 26.35 30.89 -5.91
C SER A 840 25.28 31.29 -6.92
N LEU A 841 24.25 32.05 -6.50
CA LEU A 841 23.21 32.57 -7.39
C LEU A 841 23.77 33.64 -8.32
N LEU A 842 24.61 34.54 -7.82
CA LEU A 842 25.29 35.53 -8.65
C LEU A 842 26.21 34.84 -9.67
N VAL A 843 27.01 33.86 -9.26
CA VAL A 843 27.86 33.09 -10.19
C VAL A 843 27.04 32.34 -11.23
N ALA A 844 25.93 31.71 -10.83
CA ALA A 844 25.05 30.98 -11.75
C ALA A 844 24.32 31.91 -12.74
N CYS A 845 23.89 33.09 -12.29
CA CYS A 845 23.18 34.06 -13.13
C CYS A 845 24.14 34.96 -13.93
N THR A 846 25.43 35.04 -13.59
CA THR A 846 26.41 35.95 -14.24
C THR A 846 26.48 35.76 -15.77
N PRO A 847 26.65 34.54 -16.31
CA PRO A 847 26.68 34.35 -17.77
C PRO A 847 25.40 34.86 -18.43
N THR A 848 24.29 34.65 -17.75
CA THR A 848 22.96 34.97 -18.23
C THR A 848 22.67 36.48 -18.18
N ILE A 849 23.15 37.18 -17.16
CA ILE A 849 23.12 38.66 -17.05
C ILE A 849 24.01 39.28 -18.13
N TYR A 850 25.20 38.74 -18.35
CA TYR A 850 26.07 39.19 -19.44
C TYR A 850 25.39 39.01 -20.79
N THR A 851 24.73 37.86 -21.00
CA THR A 851 23.95 37.58 -22.21
C THR A 851 22.82 38.60 -22.37
N LEU A 852 22.05 38.88 -21.32
CA LEU A 852 21.01 39.92 -21.34
C LEU A 852 21.58 41.30 -21.70
N LEU A 853 22.67 41.72 -21.05
CA LEU A 853 23.29 43.02 -21.31
C LEU A 853 23.82 43.12 -22.74
N GLU A 854 24.49 42.08 -23.23
CA GLU A 854 24.96 41.99 -24.62
C GLU A 854 23.78 42.07 -25.60
N ARG A 855 22.70 41.35 -25.32
CA ARG A 855 21.47 41.34 -26.12
C ARG A 855 20.78 42.71 -26.14
N LEU A 856 20.53 43.32 -24.98
CA LEU A 856 19.95 44.66 -24.86
C LEU A 856 20.78 45.74 -25.58
N VAL A 857 22.11 45.59 -25.57
CA VAL A 857 23.02 46.49 -26.31
C VAL A 857 23.01 46.21 -27.81
N SER A 858 22.79 44.96 -28.25
CA SER A 858 22.75 44.58 -29.67
C SER A 858 21.52 45.07 -30.43
N PHE A 859 20.37 45.28 -29.75
CA PHE A 859 19.13 45.84 -30.30
C PHE A 859 19.25 47.36 -30.60
N THR A 860 20.12 47.71 -31.54
CA THR A 860 20.49 49.10 -31.91
C THR A 860 19.44 49.92 -32.69
N PRO A 861 18.42 49.35 -33.37
CA PRO A 861 17.32 50.16 -33.91
C PRO A 861 16.28 50.53 -32.83
N LEU A 862 16.05 49.64 -31.85
CA LEU A 862 15.00 49.79 -30.83
C LEU A 862 15.39 50.76 -29.71
N THR A 863 16.68 50.81 -29.38
CA THR A 863 17.25 51.80 -28.45
C THR A 863 17.06 53.25 -28.94
N ARG A 864 16.84 53.50 -30.23
CA ARG A 864 16.46 54.86 -30.71
C ARG A 864 14.97 55.17 -30.59
N ALA A 865 14.10 54.17 -30.62
CA ALA A 865 12.66 54.38 -30.47
C ALA A 865 12.20 54.47 -29.00
N THR A 866 12.91 53.80 -28.09
CA THR A 866 12.58 53.76 -26.65
C THR A 866 13.37 54.76 -25.79
N ALA A 867 14.49 55.31 -26.28
CA ALA A 867 15.29 56.30 -25.54
C ALA A 867 14.64 57.69 -25.38
N MET A 868 13.40 57.90 -25.82
CA MET A 868 12.72 59.20 -25.69
C MET A 868 11.71 59.29 -24.54
N THR A 869 11.30 58.22 -23.86
CA THR A 869 10.28 58.33 -22.79
C THR A 869 10.27 57.24 -21.70
N VAL A 870 11.42 56.79 -21.15
CA VAL A 870 11.49 56.23 -19.77
C VAL A 870 12.80 56.63 -19.11
#